data_AF-A0A351SRD0-F1
#
_entry.id   AF-A0A351SRD0-F1
#
_cell.length_a   1.000
_cell.length_b   1.000
_cell.length_c   1.000
_cell.angle_alpha   90.00
_cell.angle_beta   90.00
_cell.angle_gamma   90.00
#
_symmetry.space_group_name_H-M   'P 1'
#
loop_
_entity.id
_entity.type
_entity.pdbx_description
1 polymer ?
#
loop_
_entity_poly.entity_id
_entity_poly.type
_entity_poly.pdbx_seq_one_letter_code
_entity_poly.pdbx_strand_id
1 'polypeptide(L)'
;TKKFKIINTGTLEASLSLDWKNLVNTYLNRSLSYNLSYAENESGPYTEIIPETNMPTSGNPIRQAVASELSVPAGDTYYYNLTITLNDLPDLEQDDDLEASFSTEFDVGEPSRYRYYRLTVDPNGGELSGVEREYLLKNKETITIDSNPTKVGYTFAGWRVQGTSSDFTGNTFTMGISDTYLIAQYIPNTYTLTINPNGGTYTGSTTIDIGYQTPTSISTPTREGYTFTGWTSEDGRIENDKFILTSAKDATLTATWTKNNYKYIVYHNKMNLDGSTYTLVSADTDEGEAEYESIINPGVKTYTGFASPGVKSLTIAHETEYPPVLNKVDYNYDRNKYTLTIDPNGGSYNGSTSNSTIEMFYEESKEFATSGSTQETLNALGVTPKAGNPTFANAATTDETVDGLYSMADDYGTSYYYRGAVENNYVKFGGFFWRIIRINGDGSVRMIYDGTQAWPNGNGSSSFASSGVNRFTHTGKAWNANYDDAKYVGWMFGGTNGSASTSKEQAQQSDSDSNLKEITDSWYKTNIADKGLSKYVSDEIFCNDRSTPGSSATGWSSDTGLGFGTNATAYGPTARTNVWNTDASKVQPTFVCPEKNDAFTVDDTTKGNGSLSYPVGLITADEIVAAGSGKYGIANYNYYLYKSSSYWYWSLSPRYISAGGHARVFLVYMDGSLDNDGVDNADGAVAPVINIAPEYAKTLVGEGTMTKPYELPTDTSSDSIMEPTKEGYTFTGWTKTSGNGTLTSSSFTMGEGGATIQANYSPKEYQITFNANGGSTTTASKTVSYASEYGELPTPAYEGYKFLGWFTASSGGTQVLSSTIYSITDNQTLYAHWQVAAGTEATLGALKVTPKSGTPTFANAATTDEGVYSMEDDYGTSYYYRGAVENNYVKFGGFYWRIIRINGDGSLRMIYDGTQAWPNGNGAVPFTTSGSNRFTYTKKAWNANYNDAKYVGWMFGGNDGSASTSLNQAQKNTTDSDLKEQWVDPWYKTNIVDKGFSKYVSDEIFCNDRSTPGQSATGWSSDTGLGYGSNATAYGAVAREGWNGTAKYDTPSPQFTCQQKNDAFTVSDTTKGNGALTYPVGLITADEIVAAGSGNGNNRHYYLYKSSSYRCWSLSPSIMEINNHAYVFVIAAGGNLGHFDVTGTDISVAPVINIAPEYAATMTGEGSTTSPYKIPGVE
;
A
#
# COMPACT_ATOMS: atom_id res chain seq x y z
N THR A 1 59.53 136.54 11.20
CA THR A 1 59.69 136.08 9.80
C THR A 1 59.81 137.25 8.85
N LYS A 2 60.72 137.17 7.87
CA LYS A 2 60.78 138.05 6.69
C LYS A 2 60.40 137.23 5.45
N LYS A 3 59.67 137.86 4.54
CA LYS A 3 59.34 137.30 3.22
C LYS A 3 60.12 138.04 2.13
N PHE A 4 60.64 137.32 1.16
CA PHE A 4 61.24 137.85 -0.06
C PHE A 4 61.00 136.89 -1.23
N LYS A 5 61.42 137.23 -2.44
CA LYS A 5 61.35 136.33 -3.60
C LYS A 5 62.61 136.40 -4.44
N ILE A 6 62.99 135.28 -5.04
CA ILE A 6 64.07 135.17 -6.02
C ILE A 6 63.42 134.82 -7.36
N ILE A 7 63.89 135.45 -8.43
CA ILE A 7 63.40 135.24 -9.79
C ILE A 7 64.60 134.89 -10.66
N ASN A 8 64.63 133.68 -11.23
CA ASN A 8 65.63 133.35 -12.24
C ASN A 8 65.11 133.82 -13.60
N THR A 9 65.58 134.97 -14.06
CA THR A 9 65.20 135.53 -15.38
C THR A 9 65.97 134.92 -16.56
N GLY A 10 66.86 133.94 -16.30
CA GLY A 10 67.63 133.21 -17.31
C GLY A 10 66.87 132.04 -17.95
N THR A 11 67.57 131.27 -18.80
CA THR A 11 67.01 130.17 -19.60
C THR A 11 67.50 128.77 -19.21
N LEU A 12 68.40 128.67 -18.23
CA LEU A 12 68.83 127.40 -17.62
C LEU A 12 68.67 127.44 -16.10
N GLU A 13 68.41 126.26 -15.52
CA GLU A 13 68.40 126.06 -14.06
C GLU A 13 69.76 126.49 -13.47
N ALA A 14 69.71 127.37 -12.47
CA ALA A 14 70.88 127.92 -11.82
C ALA A 14 70.93 127.45 -10.37
N SER A 15 72.08 126.94 -9.94
CA SER A 15 72.37 126.70 -8.53
C SER A 15 73.16 127.89 -7.99
N LEU A 16 72.61 128.56 -6.99
CA LEU A 16 73.14 129.80 -6.40
C LEU A 16 73.24 129.68 -4.88
N SER A 17 74.17 130.38 -4.24
CA SER A 17 74.16 130.55 -2.77
C SER A 17 73.32 131.77 -2.39
N LEU A 18 72.68 131.72 -1.22
CA LEU A 18 72.10 132.89 -0.55
C LEU A 18 72.93 133.14 0.70
N ASP A 19 73.56 134.32 0.80
CA ASP A 19 74.42 134.70 1.92
C ASP A 19 73.80 135.82 2.77
N TRP A 20 73.96 135.73 4.09
CA TRP A 20 73.78 136.86 5.00
C TRP A 20 74.77 137.97 4.66
N LYS A 21 74.36 139.25 4.69
CA LYS A 21 75.25 140.39 4.46
C LYS A 21 75.25 141.31 5.68
N ASN A 22 76.41 141.40 6.35
CA ASN A 22 76.65 142.18 7.57
C ASN A 22 75.85 141.67 8.80
N LEU A 23 75.70 140.36 8.96
CA LEU A 23 75.05 139.77 10.15
C LEU A 23 75.93 139.97 11.38
N VAL A 24 75.35 140.52 12.45
CA VAL A 24 75.90 140.52 13.81
C VAL A 24 74.93 139.75 14.69
N ASN A 25 75.45 138.83 15.50
CA ASN A 25 74.68 138.06 16.46
C ASN A 25 75.54 137.77 17.68
N THR A 26 75.36 138.60 18.71
CA THR A 26 76.10 138.50 19.99
C THR A 26 75.46 137.55 20.99
N TYR A 27 74.24 137.04 20.73
CA TYR A 27 73.61 136.05 21.60
C TYR A 27 74.34 134.71 21.58
N LEU A 28 74.07 133.89 22.61
CA LEU A 28 74.65 132.57 22.71
C LEU A 28 74.16 131.61 21.61
N ASN A 29 74.98 130.61 21.37
CA ASN A 29 74.72 129.56 20.40
C ASN A 29 73.41 128.82 20.76
N ARG A 30 72.44 128.79 19.84
CA ARG A 30 71.05 128.26 19.95
C ARG A 30 70.01 129.21 20.55
N SER A 31 70.38 130.35 21.15
CA SER A 31 69.42 131.37 21.57
C SER A 31 68.61 131.91 20.38
N LEU A 32 69.22 131.99 19.21
CA LEU A 32 68.55 132.32 17.95
C LEU A 32 68.71 131.18 16.95
N SER A 33 67.60 130.72 16.39
CA SER A 33 67.55 129.85 15.22
C SER A 33 66.96 130.61 14.02
N TYR A 34 67.16 130.05 12.84
CA TYR A 34 66.45 130.41 11.64
C TYR A 34 66.00 129.15 10.89
N ASN A 35 64.86 129.23 10.20
CA ASN A 35 64.50 128.27 9.16
C ASN A 35 64.25 129.01 7.84
N LEU A 36 64.50 128.31 6.73
CA LEU A 36 64.23 128.84 5.39
C LEU A 36 63.29 127.88 4.68
N SER A 37 62.14 128.41 4.27
CA SER A 37 61.11 127.68 3.52
C SER A 37 60.70 128.47 2.28
N TYR A 38 60.13 127.80 1.28
CA TYR A 38 59.78 128.39 -0.01
C TYR A 38 58.44 127.91 -0.55
N ALA A 39 57.83 128.70 -1.42
CA ALA A 39 56.62 128.38 -2.16
C ALA A 39 56.69 128.96 -3.58
N GLU A 40 56.05 128.30 -4.54
CA GLU A 40 55.89 128.80 -5.92
C GLU A 40 54.94 129.99 -6.03
N ASN A 41 54.11 130.22 -5.00
CA ASN A 41 53.17 131.33 -4.94
C ASN A 41 53.08 131.93 -3.52
N GLU A 42 52.82 133.24 -3.46
CA GLU A 42 53.02 134.04 -2.24
C GLU A 42 52.18 133.58 -1.01
N SER A 43 50.99 133.04 -1.29
CA SER A 43 49.97 132.65 -0.31
C SER A 43 49.79 131.14 -0.15
N GLY A 44 50.59 130.31 -0.83
CA GLY A 44 50.49 128.85 -0.78
C GLY A 44 51.19 128.23 0.44
N PRO A 45 51.17 126.88 0.54
CA PRO A 45 51.96 126.17 1.54
C PRO A 45 53.45 126.35 1.25
N TYR A 46 54.22 126.71 2.28
CA TYR A 46 55.68 126.81 2.17
C TYR A 46 56.32 125.49 2.59
N THR A 47 57.19 124.97 1.73
CA THR A 47 58.00 123.76 1.95
C THR A 47 59.32 124.16 2.60
N GLU A 48 59.73 123.46 3.65
CA GLU A 48 61.00 123.74 4.34
C GLU A 48 62.20 123.26 3.51
N ILE A 49 63.21 124.12 3.32
CA ILE A 49 64.49 123.81 2.65
C ILE A 49 65.56 123.55 3.70
N ILE A 50 65.63 124.45 4.68
CA ILE A 50 66.56 124.40 5.79
C ILE A 50 65.71 124.30 7.05
N PRO A 51 65.73 123.16 7.76
CA PRO A 51 65.04 123.01 9.02
C PRO A 51 65.63 123.96 10.06
N GLU A 52 64.91 124.17 11.15
CA GLU A 52 65.31 125.10 12.20
C GLU A 52 66.76 124.90 12.66
N THR A 53 67.62 125.79 12.18
CA THR A 53 69.07 125.74 12.27
C THR A 53 69.53 126.93 13.10
N ASN A 54 70.46 126.71 14.00
CA ASN A 54 71.00 127.74 14.85
C ASN A 54 71.70 128.86 14.03
N MET A 55 71.43 130.13 14.33
CA MET A 55 72.13 131.24 13.66
C MET A 55 73.60 131.31 14.11
N PRO A 56 74.54 131.59 13.18
CA PRO A 56 75.93 131.81 13.54
C PRO A 56 76.08 132.97 14.53
N THR A 57 76.96 132.84 15.51
CA THR A 57 77.26 133.91 16.48
C THR A 57 78.52 134.66 16.04
N SER A 58 78.46 135.99 16.06
CA SER A 58 79.58 136.88 15.75
C SER A 58 79.33 138.28 16.31
N GLY A 59 80.30 138.80 17.08
CA GLY A 59 80.28 140.18 17.58
C GLY A 59 80.69 141.24 16.56
N ASN A 60 81.12 140.85 15.35
CA ASN A 60 81.42 141.74 14.23
C ASN A 60 80.58 141.35 12.99
N PRO A 61 80.26 142.27 12.07
CA PRO A 61 79.48 141.95 10.88
C PRO A 61 80.16 140.89 10.00
N ILE A 62 79.47 139.77 9.75
CA ILE A 62 79.96 138.69 8.88
C ILE A 62 79.11 138.53 7.61
N ARG A 63 79.71 137.86 6.62
CA ARG A 63 79.01 137.24 5.49
C ARG A 63 79.15 135.72 5.60
N GLN A 64 78.03 135.00 5.54
CA GLN A 64 77.99 133.55 5.59
C GLN A 64 76.75 133.03 4.86
N ALA A 65 76.87 131.88 4.19
CA ALA A 65 75.75 131.25 3.51
C ALA A 65 74.59 130.93 4.47
N VAL A 66 73.41 131.46 4.15
CA VAL A 66 72.10 130.99 4.64
C VAL A 66 71.82 129.63 4.02
N ALA A 67 72.03 129.51 2.71
CA ALA A 67 71.86 128.31 1.91
C ALA A 67 72.96 128.24 0.86
N SER A 68 73.73 127.14 0.81
CA SER A 68 74.92 127.04 -0.03
C SER A 68 74.65 126.68 -1.50
N GLU A 69 73.56 125.96 -1.77
CA GLU A 69 73.02 125.72 -3.11
C GLU A 69 71.49 125.77 -3.03
N LEU A 70 70.90 126.77 -3.68
CA LEU A 70 69.49 126.87 -4.01
C LEU A 70 69.38 126.70 -5.53
N SER A 71 68.76 125.62 -5.97
CA SER A 71 68.44 125.48 -7.39
C SER A 71 67.18 126.28 -7.69
N VAL A 72 67.29 127.22 -8.62
CA VAL A 72 66.14 127.99 -9.14
C VAL A 72 66.01 127.69 -10.63
N PRO A 73 65.00 126.91 -11.05
CA PRO A 73 64.69 126.68 -12.46
C PRO A 73 64.48 127.99 -13.25
N ALA A 74 64.73 127.93 -14.55
CA ALA A 74 64.73 129.09 -15.42
C ALA A 74 63.32 129.64 -15.72
N GLY A 75 63.18 130.96 -15.63
CA GLY A 75 61.91 131.68 -15.84
C GLY A 75 61.05 131.82 -14.58
N ASP A 76 61.33 131.05 -13.53
CA ASP A 76 60.44 130.92 -12.38
C ASP A 76 60.70 131.96 -11.27
N THR A 77 59.63 132.25 -10.52
CA THR A 77 59.63 133.10 -9.34
C THR A 77 59.28 132.27 -8.11
N TYR A 78 60.20 132.16 -7.17
CA TYR A 78 59.96 131.48 -5.90
C TYR A 78 59.95 132.47 -4.74
N TYR A 79 58.96 132.31 -3.86
CA TYR A 79 58.76 133.12 -2.66
C TYR A 79 59.36 132.38 -1.47
N TYR A 80 60.12 133.08 -0.62
CA TYR A 80 60.84 132.52 0.50
C TYR A 80 60.39 133.17 1.82
N ASN A 81 60.15 132.34 2.83
CA ASN A 81 59.97 132.75 4.22
C ASN A 81 61.22 132.37 5.00
N LEU A 82 61.91 133.39 5.50
CA LEU A 82 62.97 133.25 6.49
C LEU A 82 62.39 133.58 7.87
N THR A 83 62.17 132.57 8.69
CA THR A 83 61.82 132.79 10.10
C THR A 83 63.10 132.81 10.91
N ILE A 84 63.20 133.78 11.81
CA ILE A 84 64.17 133.78 12.90
C ILE A 84 63.35 133.60 14.16
N THR A 85 63.71 132.61 14.98
CA THR A 85 63.07 132.29 16.26
C THR A 85 64.06 132.64 17.36
N LEU A 86 63.62 133.40 18.36
CA LEU A 86 64.31 133.45 19.64
C LEU A 86 63.83 132.23 20.43
N ASN A 87 64.74 131.32 20.73
CA ASN A 87 64.43 130.12 21.50
C ASN A 87 64.60 130.45 22.98
N ASP A 88 63.53 130.30 23.76
CA ASP A 88 63.59 130.44 25.21
C ASP A 88 64.64 129.49 25.78
N LEU A 89 65.70 130.06 26.35
CA LEU A 89 66.72 129.36 27.12
C LEU A 89 66.69 129.93 28.55
N PRO A 90 66.87 129.09 29.59
CA PRO A 90 66.89 129.58 30.97
C PRO A 90 68.10 130.50 31.17
N ASP A 91 67.81 131.78 31.37
CA ASP A 91 68.81 132.80 31.65
C ASP A 91 69.35 132.66 33.08
N LEU A 92 70.62 132.98 33.27
CA LEU A 92 71.35 132.80 34.54
C LEU A 92 72.06 134.06 35.05
N GLU A 93 72.31 135.08 34.23
CA GLU A 93 72.79 136.41 34.68
C GLU A 93 72.27 137.52 33.75
N GLN A 94 71.29 138.30 34.22
CA GLN A 94 70.53 139.30 33.44
C GLN A 94 71.17 140.71 33.35
N ASP A 95 72.34 140.93 33.95
CA ASP A 95 72.84 142.29 34.20
C ASP A 95 73.67 142.90 33.03
N ASP A 96 74.00 142.12 31.98
CA ASP A 96 74.73 142.56 30.78
C ASP A 96 73.90 142.32 29.49
N ASP A 97 72.63 142.73 29.50
CA ASP A 97 71.68 142.53 28.39
C ASP A 97 72.09 143.35 27.12
N LEU A 98 72.87 142.72 26.24
CA LEU A 98 73.47 143.34 25.05
C LEU A 98 72.44 143.62 23.93
N GLU A 99 72.35 144.88 23.48
CA GLU A 99 71.50 145.27 22.35
C GLU A 99 71.90 144.56 21.04
N ALA A 100 71.08 143.62 20.59
CA ALA A 100 71.21 143.02 19.27
C ALA A 100 70.57 143.89 18.18
N SER A 101 71.39 144.47 17.30
CA SER A 101 70.92 145.19 16.11
C SER A 101 70.89 144.28 14.88
N PHE A 102 69.68 144.03 14.34
CA PHE A 102 69.49 143.16 13.18
C PHE A 102 69.41 143.97 11.87
N SER A 103 70.47 143.94 11.07
CA SER A 103 70.44 144.34 9.66
C SER A 103 70.00 143.16 8.79
N THR A 104 69.18 143.40 7.75
CA THR A 104 68.55 142.34 6.93
C THR A 104 68.87 142.45 5.43
N GLU A 105 70.13 142.69 5.09
CA GLU A 105 70.61 142.57 3.70
C GLU A 105 71.13 141.16 3.39
N PHE A 106 71.02 140.75 2.12
CA PHE A 106 71.46 139.44 1.60
C PHE A 106 72.21 139.63 0.26
N ASP A 107 72.90 138.59 -0.21
CA ASP A 107 73.63 138.58 -1.50
C ASP A 107 73.76 137.16 -2.11
N VAL A 108 74.17 137.04 -3.39
CA VAL A 108 74.05 135.81 -4.22
C VAL A 108 75.29 135.49 -5.11
N GLY A 109 75.69 134.21 -5.32
CA GLY A 109 76.94 133.76 -6.03
C GLY A 109 76.84 132.65 -7.14
N GLU A 110 77.98 132.12 -7.67
CA GLU A 110 78.13 131.35 -8.98
C GLU A 110 78.89 129.93 -8.94
N PRO A 111 78.81 128.93 -9.93
CA PRO A 111 78.88 127.40 -9.70
C PRO A 111 79.85 126.32 -10.45
N SER A 112 80.07 125.02 -9.98
CA SER A 112 80.94 123.82 -10.53
C SER A 112 80.76 122.25 -10.07
N ARG A 113 81.54 121.13 -10.47
CA ARG A 113 81.21 119.59 -10.39
C ARG A 113 82.31 118.34 -10.48
N TYR A 114 82.01 117.02 -10.06
CA TYR A 114 82.48 115.55 -10.46
C TYR A 114 83.51 114.51 -9.69
N ARG A 115 83.46 113.08 -9.78
CA ARG A 115 84.26 111.93 -9.02
C ARG A 115 84.50 110.39 -9.60
N TYR A 116 84.79 109.27 -8.81
CA TYR A 116 85.36 107.84 -9.17
C TYR A 116 85.10 106.56 -8.19
N TYR A 117 84.95 105.23 -8.59
CA TYR A 117 84.52 103.95 -7.78
C TYR A 117 84.88 102.43 -8.25
N ARG A 118 84.38 101.25 -7.70
CA ARG A 118 84.71 99.76 -8.02
C ARG A 118 83.59 98.64 -8.29
N LEU A 119 83.93 97.37 -8.71
CA LEU A 119 82.98 96.21 -8.98
C LEU A 119 83.48 94.72 -8.74
N THR A 120 82.62 93.71 -8.40
CA THR A 120 82.88 92.23 -8.22
C THR A 120 81.78 91.24 -8.78
N VAL A 121 82.06 89.95 -9.08
CA VAL A 121 81.10 88.94 -9.71
C VAL A 121 81.12 87.48 -9.13
N ASP A 122 79.95 86.81 -8.96
CA ASP A 122 79.74 85.44 -8.39
C ASP A 122 78.71 84.51 -9.14
N PRO A 123 79.10 83.30 -9.64
CA PRO A 123 78.24 82.40 -10.43
C PRO A 123 77.23 81.51 -9.65
N ASN A 124 77.06 81.66 -8.32
CA ASN A 124 75.95 81.08 -7.56
C ASN A 124 75.73 79.55 -7.75
N GLY A 125 76.81 78.77 -7.62
CA GLY A 125 76.75 77.30 -7.67
C GLY A 125 76.57 76.67 -9.05
N GLY A 126 76.74 77.45 -10.13
CA GLY A 126 77.07 76.91 -11.46
C GLY A 126 78.53 77.15 -11.81
N GLU A 127 79.02 76.52 -12.88
CA GLU A 127 80.41 76.66 -13.33
C GLU A 127 80.58 77.86 -14.26
N LEU A 128 81.56 78.71 -13.98
CA LEU A 128 81.94 79.89 -14.78
C LEU A 128 83.45 79.88 -15.03
N SER A 129 83.86 79.97 -16.29
CA SER A 129 85.27 79.91 -16.70
C SER A 129 85.66 81.08 -17.60
N GLY A 130 86.93 81.50 -17.53
CA GLY A 130 87.53 82.44 -18.49
C GLY A 130 87.37 83.95 -18.21
N VAL A 131 86.86 84.39 -17.06
CA VAL A 131 86.66 85.82 -16.73
C VAL A 131 87.18 86.18 -15.33
N GLU A 132 87.75 87.38 -15.16
CA GLU A 132 88.19 87.94 -13.87
C GLU A 132 87.01 88.36 -12.98
N ARG A 133 87.22 88.37 -11.66
CA ARG A 133 86.13 88.58 -10.68
C ARG A 133 86.04 89.99 -10.08
N GLU A 134 86.98 90.91 -10.29
CA GLU A 134 86.99 92.27 -9.68
C GLU A 134 87.56 93.39 -10.61
N TYR A 135 87.02 94.62 -10.53
CA TYR A 135 87.34 95.77 -11.43
C TYR A 135 87.27 97.18 -10.76
N LEU A 136 87.82 98.25 -11.38
CA LEU A 136 87.88 99.65 -10.87
C LEU A 136 87.59 100.70 -11.99
N LEU A 137 86.71 101.69 -11.76
CA LEU A 137 86.06 102.53 -12.81
C LEU A 137 85.70 103.99 -12.34
N LYS A 138 85.61 104.98 -13.25
CA LYS A 138 85.12 106.36 -12.95
C LYS A 138 83.62 106.44 -12.70
N ASN A 139 83.14 107.53 -12.09
CA ASN A 139 81.70 107.78 -12.03
C ASN A 139 81.16 108.00 -13.47
N LYS A 140 80.24 107.12 -13.91
CA LYS A 140 79.74 106.97 -15.31
C LYS A 140 80.62 106.18 -16.31
N GLU A 141 81.60 105.38 -15.88
CA GLU A 141 82.36 104.47 -16.77
C GLU A 141 81.75 103.05 -16.80
N THR A 142 81.98 102.25 -17.85
CA THR A 142 81.23 101.01 -18.15
C THR A 142 82.11 99.79 -18.48
N ILE A 143 81.61 98.57 -18.23
CA ILE A 143 82.31 97.29 -18.46
C ILE A 143 81.34 96.17 -18.87
N THR A 144 81.80 95.14 -19.61
CA THR A 144 80.97 93.99 -20.06
C THR A 144 81.54 92.64 -19.59
N ILE A 145 80.67 91.69 -19.24
CA ILE A 145 80.99 90.31 -18.82
C ILE A 145 80.53 89.31 -19.90
N ASP A 146 81.46 88.64 -20.58
CA ASP A 146 81.18 87.91 -21.83
C ASP A 146 80.97 86.38 -21.70
N SER A 147 80.94 85.82 -20.48
CA SER A 147 80.63 84.39 -20.28
C SER A 147 79.47 84.15 -19.32
N ASN A 148 78.66 83.14 -19.62
CA ASN A 148 77.50 82.71 -18.83
C ASN A 148 77.82 81.41 -18.09
N PRO A 149 77.37 81.24 -16.83
CA PRO A 149 77.60 80.02 -16.07
C PRO A 149 76.64 78.89 -16.45
N THR A 150 77.04 77.64 -16.23
CA THR A 150 76.24 76.44 -16.58
C THR A 150 75.86 75.60 -15.35
N LYS A 151 74.70 74.92 -15.42
CA LYS A 151 74.15 74.10 -14.33
C LYS A 151 73.24 72.99 -14.87
N VAL A 152 73.55 71.72 -14.61
CA VAL A 152 72.83 70.56 -15.19
C VAL A 152 71.36 70.53 -14.78
N GLY A 153 70.46 70.44 -15.77
CA GLY A 153 69.00 70.41 -15.58
C GLY A 153 68.34 71.79 -15.40
N TYR A 154 69.11 72.88 -15.50
CA TYR A 154 68.64 74.25 -15.41
C TYR A 154 69.21 75.11 -16.56
N THR A 155 68.49 76.16 -16.93
CA THR A 155 68.92 77.19 -17.89
C THR A 155 69.32 78.46 -17.15
N PHE A 156 70.44 79.09 -17.52
CA PHE A 156 70.89 80.36 -16.94
C PHE A 156 69.97 81.52 -17.35
N ALA A 157 69.56 82.34 -16.39
CA ALA A 157 68.54 83.38 -16.58
C ALA A 157 69.07 84.82 -16.53
N GLY A 158 70.30 85.04 -16.05
CA GLY A 158 70.92 86.37 -15.95
C GLY A 158 71.65 86.62 -14.63
N TRP A 159 72.18 87.83 -14.47
CA TRP A 159 72.84 88.29 -13.25
C TRP A 159 71.94 89.28 -12.48
N ARG A 160 72.16 89.44 -11.17
CA ARG A 160 71.50 90.44 -10.30
C ARG A 160 72.53 91.19 -9.46
N VAL A 161 72.25 92.45 -9.12
CA VAL A 161 73.10 93.21 -8.18
C VAL A 161 72.79 92.80 -6.74
N GLN A 162 73.81 92.37 -5.99
CA GLN A 162 73.65 91.92 -4.60
C GLN A 162 73.15 93.07 -3.72
N GLY A 163 72.16 92.78 -2.87
CA GLY A 163 71.55 93.78 -1.98
C GLY A 163 70.46 94.65 -2.61
N THR A 164 70.13 94.44 -3.89
CA THR A 164 69.01 95.12 -4.57
C THR A 164 67.94 94.12 -5.03
N SER A 165 66.72 94.61 -5.23
CA SER A 165 65.60 93.86 -5.83
C SER A 165 65.55 93.96 -7.36
N SER A 166 66.49 94.67 -7.98
CA SER A 166 66.57 94.90 -9.42
C SER A 166 67.54 93.91 -10.08
N ASP A 167 67.00 93.09 -10.99
CA ASP A 167 67.80 92.22 -11.85
C ASP A 167 68.59 93.04 -12.88
N PHE A 168 69.79 92.54 -13.23
CA PHE A 168 70.66 93.18 -14.20
C PHE A 168 70.45 92.55 -15.58
N THR A 169 69.65 93.22 -16.40
CA THR A 169 69.25 92.76 -17.73
C THR A 169 70.24 93.19 -18.81
N GLY A 170 71.32 92.43 -18.94
CA GLY A 170 72.34 92.60 -19.97
C GLY A 170 73.68 92.01 -19.53
N ASN A 171 74.72 92.24 -20.34
CA ASN A 171 76.09 91.88 -19.97
C ASN A 171 76.95 93.10 -19.59
N THR A 172 76.47 94.34 -19.82
CA THR A 172 77.24 95.60 -19.66
C THR A 172 76.78 96.43 -18.45
N PHE A 173 77.66 96.61 -17.47
CA PHE A 173 77.42 97.31 -16.20
C PHE A 173 78.04 98.72 -16.20
N THR A 174 77.35 99.70 -15.59
CA THR A 174 77.81 101.10 -15.48
C THR A 174 78.11 101.45 -14.04
N MET A 175 79.28 102.04 -13.79
CA MET A 175 79.76 102.39 -12.46
C MET A 175 79.03 103.62 -11.88
N GLY A 176 78.38 103.41 -10.74
CA GLY A 176 77.68 104.42 -9.95
C GLY A 176 78.61 105.29 -9.10
N ILE A 177 78.20 105.55 -7.85
CA ILE A 177 78.94 106.36 -6.87
C ILE A 177 79.43 105.60 -5.62
N SER A 178 79.52 104.26 -5.72
CA SER A 178 79.98 103.35 -4.67
C SER A 178 80.30 101.96 -5.26
N ASP A 179 81.07 101.14 -4.55
CA ASP A 179 81.48 99.79 -4.99
C ASP A 179 80.29 98.80 -5.10
N THR A 180 80.36 97.70 -5.90
CA THR A 180 79.19 96.84 -6.25
C THR A 180 79.52 95.34 -6.50
N TYR A 181 78.53 94.42 -6.35
CA TYR A 181 78.63 92.96 -6.61
C TYR A 181 77.51 92.41 -7.53
N LEU A 182 77.80 91.40 -8.37
CA LEU A 182 76.84 90.70 -9.26
C LEU A 182 76.72 89.17 -8.99
N ILE A 183 75.51 88.59 -9.04
CA ILE A 183 75.20 87.17 -8.72
C ILE A 183 74.34 86.48 -9.81
N ALA A 184 74.61 85.23 -10.19
CA ALA A 184 73.87 84.47 -11.23
C ALA A 184 72.48 83.88 -10.80
N GLN A 185 71.58 83.68 -11.77
CA GLN A 185 70.24 83.05 -11.62
C GLN A 185 69.97 81.89 -12.62
N TYR A 186 69.06 80.96 -12.27
CA TYR A 186 68.73 79.77 -13.09
C TYR A 186 67.24 79.38 -13.03
N ILE A 187 66.69 78.82 -14.12
CA ILE A 187 65.32 78.30 -14.28
C ILE A 187 65.37 76.77 -14.54
N PRO A 188 64.55 75.91 -13.90
CA PRO A 188 64.53 74.47 -14.18
C PRO A 188 64.05 74.13 -15.60
N ASN A 189 64.63 73.10 -16.21
CA ASN A 189 64.17 72.61 -17.51
C ASN A 189 62.94 71.68 -17.37
N THR A 190 62.11 71.60 -18.42
CA THR A 190 60.93 70.72 -18.50
C THR A 190 61.20 69.46 -19.34
N TYR A 191 60.60 68.35 -18.93
CA TYR A 191 60.70 67.02 -19.55
C TYR A 191 59.32 66.34 -19.57
N THR A 192 59.15 65.32 -20.41
CA THR A 192 57.89 64.58 -20.55
C THR A 192 57.84 63.37 -19.61
N LEU A 193 56.77 63.24 -18.84
CA LEU A 193 56.42 62.05 -18.07
C LEU A 193 55.34 61.24 -18.80
N THR A 194 55.64 59.98 -19.13
CA THR A 194 54.66 59.04 -19.68
C THR A 194 54.11 58.14 -18.57
N ILE A 195 52.79 58.16 -18.36
CA ILE A 195 52.09 57.30 -17.40
C ILE A 195 51.64 56.02 -18.11
N ASN A 196 52.16 54.87 -17.66
CA ASN A 196 51.73 53.55 -18.09
C ASN A 196 50.90 52.88 -16.98
N PRO A 197 49.56 52.81 -17.08
CA PRO A 197 48.72 52.15 -16.09
C PRO A 197 48.82 50.62 -16.09
N ASN A 198 49.64 50.02 -16.96
CA ASN A 198 50.00 48.60 -16.93
C ASN A 198 48.78 47.66 -16.92
N GLY A 199 47.89 47.85 -17.89
CA GLY A 199 46.61 47.12 -18.02
C GLY A 199 45.45 47.66 -17.16
N GLY A 200 45.68 48.67 -16.32
CA GLY A 200 44.61 49.44 -15.67
C GLY A 200 44.14 50.64 -16.51
N THR A 201 43.14 51.35 -16.00
CA THR A 201 42.67 52.65 -16.50
C THR A 201 43.25 53.80 -15.68
N TYR A 202 43.60 54.90 -16.34
CA TYR A 202 44.13 56.11 -15.71
C TYR A 202 43.24 57.30 -16.01
N THR A 203 42.83 58.02 -14.96
CA THR A 203 41.98 59.20 -15.09
C THR A 203 42.83 60.46 -15.15
N GLY A 204 43.17 60.87 -16.37
CA GLY A 204 44.02 62.04 -16.65
C GLY A 204 44.73 61.93 -17.99
N SER A 205 45.64 62.87 -18.30
CA SER A 205 46.55 62.72 -19.42
C SER A 205 47.62 61.67 -19.10
N THR A 206 47.88 60.74 -20.02
CA THR A 206 49.00 59.79 -19.91
C THR A 206 50.35 60.39 -20.31
N THR A 207 50.37 61.66 -20.72
CA THR A 207 51.57 62.42 -21.06
C THR A 207 51.50 63.77 -20.34
N ILE A 208 52.46 64.04 -19.45
CA ILE A 208 52.47 65.20 -18.56
C ILE A 208 53.83 65.90 -18.63
N ASP A 209 53.84 67.20 -18.87
CA ASP A 209 55.08 68.00 -18.80
C ASP A 209 55.44 68.28 -17.34
N ILE A 210 56.68 67.98 -16.95
CA ILE A 210 57.19 68.10 -15.58
C ILE A 210 58.53 68.83 -15.51
N GLY A 211 58.75 69.61 -14.47
CA GLY A 211 60.04 70.30 -14.25
C GLY A 211 61.07 69.41 -13.54
N TYR A 212 62.34 69.55 -13.90
CA TYR A 212 63.45 68.86 -13.22
C TYR A 212 63.48 69.17 -11.72
N GLN A 213 63.50 68.11 -10.89
CA GLN A 213 63.39 68.17 -9.43
C GLN A 213 62.14 68.89 -8.87
N THR A 214 61.10 69.13 -9.68
CA THR A 214 59.82 69.68 -9.20
C THR A 214 58.81 68.57 -8.87
N PRO A 215 58.21 68.52 -7.67
CA PRO A 215 57.23 67.48 -7.33
C PRO A 215 55.92 67.62 -8.11
N THR A 216 55.61 66.63 -8.93
CA THR A 216 54.38 66.57 -9.75
C THR A 216 53.38 65.59 -9.16
N SER A 217 52.16 66.04 -8.86
CA SER A 217 51.07 65.16 -8.39
C SER A 217 50.57 64.24 -9.50
N ILE A 218 50.32 62.98 -9.16
CA ILE A 218 49.79 61.95 -10.06
C ILE A 218 48.55 61.31 -9.42
N SER A 219 47.53 60.98 -10.21
CA SER A 219 46.36 60.25 -9.71
C SER A 219 46.68 58.77 -9.51
N THR A 220 45.86 58.05 -8.74
CA THR A 220 45.92 56.59 -8.68
C THR A 220 45.13 56.00 -9.86
N PRO A 221 45.65 54.94 -10.53
CA PRO A 221 44.90 54.22 -11.55
C PRO A 221 43.93 53.24 -10.90
N THR A 222 42.98 52.71 -11.67
CA THR A 222 42.11 51.60 -11.26
C THR A 222 42.27 50.41 -12.22
N ARG A 223 42.07 49.19 -11.71
CA ARG A 223 42.09 47.96 -12.52
C ARG A 223 41.17 46.93 -11.86
N GLU A 224 40.17 46.47 -12.59
CA GLU A 224 39.18 45.52 -12.09
C GLU A 224 39.84 44.18 -11.69
N GLY A 225 39.61 43.73 -10.45
CA GLY A 225 40.22 42.50 -9.92
C GLY A 225 41.61 42.65 -9.28
N TYR A 226 42.17 43.86 -9.22
CA TYR A 226 43.50 44.10 -8.69
C TYR A 226 43.53 45.29 -7.72
N THR A 227 44.37 45.19 -6.69
CA THR A 227 44.73 46.32 -5.82
C THR A 227 45.96 47.01 -6.38
N PHE A 228 45.90 48.33 -6.49
CA PHE A 228 47.04 49.17 -6.85
C PHE A 228 48.06 49.17 -5.71
N THR A 229 49.30 48.75 -5.99
CA THR A 229 50.36 48.65 -4.96
C THR A 229 51.41 49.74 -5.02
N GLY A 230 51.43 50.54 -6.09
CA GLY A 230 52.34 51.67 -6.22
C GLY A 230 52.77 51.96 -7.66
N TRP A 231 53.68 52.91 -7.78
CA TRP A 231 54.27 53.34 -9.03
C TRP A 231 55.77 53.03 -9.06
N THR A 232 56.29 52.60 -10.21
CA THR A 232 57.72 52.33 -10.42
C THR A 232 58.26 53.14 -11.60
N SER A 233 59.48 53.66 -11.46
CA SER A 233 60.24 54.37 -12.50
C SER A 233 61.72 54.19 -12.25
N GLU A 234 62.51 54.17 -13.32
CA GLU A 234 63.98 54.15 -13.26
C GLU A 234 64.58 55.58 -13.22
N ASP A 235 63.78 56.59 -13.56
CA ASP A 235 64.27 57.96 -13.88
C ASP A 235 63.88 59.02 -12.85
N GLY A 236 63.08 58.64 -11.86
CA GLY A 236 62.62 59.48 -10.76
C GLY A 236 62.10 58.67 -9.59
N ARG A 237 61.69 59.36 -8.53
CA ARG A 237 61.19 58.75 -7.29
C ARG A 237 59.78 59.23 -6.95
N ILE A 238 59.07 58.41 -6.17
CA ILE A 238 57.77 58.75 -5.58
C ILE A 238 57.97 59.21 -4.14
N GLU A 239 57.48 60.40 -3.81
CA GLU A 239 57.43 60.92 -2.44
C GLU A 239 56.08 61.59 -2.20
N ASN A 240 55.32 61.13 -1.20
CA ASN A 240 54.01 61.69 -0.80
C ASN A 240 53.05 61.90 -1.99
N ASP A 241 52.81 60.83 -2.76
CA ASP A 241 51.96 60.78 -3.96
C ASP A 241 52.36 61.76 -5.09
N LYS A 242 53.62 62.19 -5.09
CA LYS A 242 54.21 63.01 -6.16
C LYS A 242 55.40 62.30 -6.79
N PHE A 243 55.47 62.37 -8.12
CA PHE A 243 56.66 62.00 -8.86
C PHE A 243 57.65 63.17 -8.87
N ILE A 244 58.92 62.88 -8.55
CA ILE A 244 60.04 63.81 -8.65
C ILE A 244 61.04 63.22 -9.63
N LEU A 245 61.23 63.91 -10.75
CA LEU A 245 62.22 63.56 -11.75
C LEU A 245 63.64 63.83 -11.20
N THR A 246 64.46 62.78 -11.13
CA THR A 246 65.86 62.85 -10.64
C THR A 246 66.88 62.76 -11.77
N SER A 247 66.48 62.28 -12.95
CA SER A 247 67.30 62.25 -14.17
C SER A 247 66.88 63.35 -15.15
N ALA A 248 67.83 64.07 -15.74
CA ALA A 248 67.56 65.20 -16.65
C ALA A 248 67.18 64.73 -18.09
N LYS A 249 66.15 63.91 -18.21
CA LYS A 249 65.57 63.35 -19.46
C LYS A 249 64.09 63.00 -19.25
N ASP A 250 63.39 62.67 -20.34
CA ASP A 250 62.03 62.13 -20.27
C ASP A 250 61.98 60.81 -19.48
N ALA A 251 60.84 60.56 -18.82
CA ALA A 251 60.66 59.45 -17.88
C ALA A 251 59.37 58.68 -18.14
N THR A 252 59.35 57.40 -17.75
CA THR A 252 58.13 56.57 -17.72
C THR A 252 57.81 56.16 -16.28
N LEU A 253 56.53 56.19 -15.92
CA LEU A 253 56.01 55.75 -14.64
C LEU A 253 55.00 54.63 -14.84
N THR A 254 55.27 53.45 -14.27
CA THR A 254 54.49 52.23 -14.51
C THR A 254 53.75 51.77 -13.25
N ALA A 255 52.47 51.46 -13.36
CA ALA A 255 51.66 50.99 -12.24
C ALA A 255 51.98 49.53 -11.85
N THR A 256 52.03 49.24 -10.56
CA THR A 256 52.12 47.87 -10.02
C THR A 256 50.79 47.43 -9.38
N TRP A 257 50.49 46.15 -9.53
CA TRP A 257 49.19 45.55 -9.22
C TRP A 257 49.38 44.22 -8.49
N THR A 258 48.56 43.96 -7.47
CA THR A 258 48.41 42.63 -6.84
C THR A 258 46.99 42.13 -7.10
N LYS A 259 46.83 40.84 -7.43
CA LYS A 259 45.50 40.23 -7.59
C LYS A 259 44.72 40.24 -6.28
N ASN A 260 43.43 40.52 -6.37
CA ASN A 260 42.53 40.41 -5.23
C ASN A 260 42.06 38.96 -5.08
N ASN A 261 41.77 38.55 -3.83
CA ASN A 261 41.03 37.33 -3.57
C ASN A 261 39.53 37.62 -3.54
N TYR A 262 38.73 36.71 -4.10
CA TYR A 262 37.28 36.76 -4.05
C TYR A 262 36.74 35.49 -3.41
N LYS A 263 35.63 35.63 -2.68
CA LYS A 263 34.92 34.50 -2.08
C LYS A 263 34.21 33.68 -3.14
N TYR A 264 34.19 32.37 -2.93
CA TYR A 264 33.34 31.44 -3.67
C TYR A 264 32.55 30.55 -2.72
N ILE A 265 31.40 30.06 -3.20
CA ILE A 265 30.53 29.15 -2.44
C ILE A 265 30.18 27.92 -3.27
N VAL A 266 30.12 26.76 -2.60
CA VAL A 266 29.82 25.47 -3.20
C VAL A 266 28.58 24.89 -2.54
N TYR A 267 27.51 24.80 -3.32
CA TYR A 267 26.23 24.24 -2.87
C TYR A 267 26.12 22.79 -3.31
N HIS A 268 25.69 21.91 -2.39
CA HIS A 268 25.42 20.50 -2.67
C HIS A 268 23.93 20.22 -2.51
N ASN A 269 23.27 19.84 -3.61
CA ASN A 269 21.82 19.69 -3.67
C ASN A 269 21.43 18.25 -4.00
N LYS A 270 20.56 17.63 -3.19
CA LYS A 270 20.05 16.26 -3.42
C LYS A 270 18.74 16.30 -4.17
N MET A 271 18.58 15.43 -5.16
CA MET A 271 17.32 15.30 -5.91
C MET A 271 16.17 14.86 -4.99
N ASN A 272 15.02 15.50 -5.16
CA ASN A 272 13.77 15.19 -4.45
C ASN A 272 13.07 13.96 -5.09
N LEU A 273 11.99 13.47 -4.48
CA LEU A 273 11.25 12.31 -5.00
C LEU A 273 10.49 12.59 -6.30
N ASP A 274 10.30 13.87 -6.67
CA ASP A 274 9.73 14.30 -7.95
C ASP A 274 10.67 14.09 -9.16
N GLY A 275 11.89 13.59 -8.93
CA GLY A 275 12.89 13.30 -9.96
C GLY A 275 13.41 14.51 -10.75
N SER A 276 13.08 15.74 -10.35
CA SER A 276 13.30 16.94 -11.16
C SER A 276 13.75 18.18 -10.37
N THR A 277 13.38 18.29 -9.10
CA THR A 277 13.85 19.36 -8.22
C THR A 277 14.93 18.85 -7.25
N TYR A 278 15.70 19.77 -6.66
CA TYR A 278 16.78 19.45 -5.74
C TYR A 278 16.69 20.33 -4.50
N THR A 279 16.99 19.76 -3.34
CA THR A 279 17.04 20.46 -2.05
C THR A 279 18.48 20.64 -1.59
N LEU A 280 18.85 21.85 -1.19
CA LEU A 280 20.17 22.18 -0.65
C LEU A 280 20.44 21.45 0.67
N VAL A 281 21.56 20.74 0.73
CA VAL A 281 22.11 20.16 1.97
C VAL A 281 22.93 21.25 2.68
N SER A 282 22.25 22.13 3.40
CA SER A 282 22.84 23.35 3.97
C SER A 282 24.10 23.12 4.81
N ALA A 283 24.13 22.02 5.57
CA ALA A 283 25.26 21.63 6.43
C ALA A 283 26.55 21.27 5.66
N ASP A 284 26.46 20.93 4.38
CA ASP A 284 27.61 20.57 3.54
C ASP A 284 28.11 21.75 2.67
N THR A 285 27.51 22.93 2.79
CA THR A 285 27.91 24.12 2.01
C THR A 285 29.35 24.50 2.33
N ASP A 286 30.24 24.38 1.35
CA ASP A 286 31.65 24.79 1.50
C ASP A 286 31.84 26.24 1.02
N GLU A 287 32.58 27.05 1.79
CA GLU A 287 33.03 28.39 1.41
C GLU A 287 34.56 28.45 1.30
N GLY A 288 35.08 29.27 0.39
CA GLY A 288 36.50 29.53 0.28
C GLY A 288 36.82 30.87 -0.40
N GLU A 289 38.12 31.17 -0.51
CA GLU A 289 38.65 32.36 -1.19
C GLU A 289 39.76 31.96 -2.15
N ALA A 290 39.84 32.61 -3.31
CA ALA A 290 40.87 32.36 -4.33
C ALA A 290 41.16 33.62 -5.17
N GLU A 291 42.34 33.67 -5.80
CA GLU A 291 42.79 34.83 -6.59
C GLU A 291 41.93 35.06 -7.84
N TYR A 292 41.72 36.32 -8.21
CA TYR A 292 41.06 36.72 -9.45
C TYR A 292 41.64 36.03 -10.71
N GLU A 293 40.77 35.57 -11.61
CA GLU A 293 41.10 34.76 -12.81
C GLU A 293 41.77 33.40 -12.54
N SER A 294 41.95 32.98 -11.28
CA SER A 294 42.41 31.61 -10.98
C SER A 294 41.32 30.58 -11.25
N ILE A 295 41.72 29.34 -11.57
CA ILE A 295 40.79 28.22 -11.76
C ILE A 295 40.85 27.32 -10.52
N ILE A 296 39.69 27.11 -9.89
CA ILE A 296 39.52 26.15 -8.79
C ILE A 296 38.67 24.96 -9.23
N ASN A 297 38.86 23.82 -8.57
CA ASN A 297 38.11 22.58 -8.81
C ASN A 297 37.59 22.05 -7.46
N PRO A 298 36.49 22.59 -6.91
CA PRO A 298 35.99 22.18 -5.61
C PRO A 298 35.55 20.71 -5.62
N GLY A 299 35.86 19.97 -4.56
CA GLY A 299 35.52 18.54 -4.47
C GLY A 299 34.02 18.27 -4.49
N VAL A 300 33.64 17.06 -4.91
CA VAL A 300 32.28 16.53 -4.70
C VAL A 300 32.25 15.67 -3.44
N LYS A 301 31.13 15.68 -2.73
CA LYS A 301 30.83 14.78 -1.61
C LYS A 301 30.34 13.44 -2.16
N THR A 302 29.98 12.51 -1.27
CA THR A 302 29.28 11.26 -1.61
C THR A 302 28.08 11.08 -0.69
N TYR A 303 26.95 10.65 -1.25
CA TYR A 303 25.73 10.38 -0.48
C TYR A 303 25.16 9.01 -0.85
N THR A 304 24.89 8.17 0.15
CA THR A 304 24.22 6.87 -0.03
C THR A 304 22.92 7.04 -0.79
N GLY A 305 22.72 6.25 -1.86
CA GLY A 305 21.54 6.33 -2.71
C GLY A 305 21.51 7.48 -3.73
N PHE A 306 22.60 8.25 -3.90
CA PHE A 306 22.71 9.29 -4.94
C PHE A 306 23.98 9.14 -5.78
N ALA A 307 23.88 9.47 -7.07
CA ALA A 307 25.01 9.57 -7.97
C ALA A 307 25.79 10.88 -7.72
N SER A 308 27.11 10.79 -7.60
CA SER A 308 27.97 11.98 -7.49
C SER A 308 28.20 12.61 -8.86
N PRO A 309 28.00 13.93 -9.04
CA PRO A 309 28.27 14.60 -10.30
C PRO A 309 29.78 14.66 -10.58
N GLY A 310 30.15 14.92 -11.84
CA GLY A 310 31.54 15.23 -12.18
C GLY A 310 32.01 16.54 -11.54
N VAL A 311 33.27 16.58 -11.12
CA VAL A 311 33.93 17.80 -10.59
C VAL A 311 33.89 18.91 -11.64
N LYS A 312 33.46 20.10 -11.22
CA LYS A 312 33.35 21.31 -12.04
C LYS A 312 34.54 22.24 -11.78
N SER A 313 34.98 22.93 -12.82
CA SER A 313 35.96 24.02 -12.73
C SER A 313 35.24 25.36 -12.66
N LEU A 314 35.65 26.23 -11.73
CA LEU A 314 35.21 27.63 -11.64
C LEU A 314 36.42 28.55 -11.87
N THR A 315 36.25 29.57 -12.72
CA THR A 315 37.23 30.67 -12.85
C THR A 315 36.74 31.84 -12.00
N ILE A 316 37.59 32.35 -11.11
CA ILE A 316 37.20 33.39 -10.15
C ILE A 316 36.98 34.74 -10.84
N ALA A 317 35.74 35.22 -10.81
CA ALA A 317 35.30 36.52 -11.33
C ALA A 317 35.41 37.64 -10.28
N HIS A 318 35.34 38.88 -10.76
CA HIS A 318 35.32 40.08 -9.93
C HIS A 318 33.94 40.29 -9.30
N GLU A 319 33.78 39.91 -8.03
CA GLU A 319 32.48 39.96 -7.35
C GLU A 319 32.62 40.34 -5.88
N THR A 320 31.89 41.38 -5.46
CA THR A 320 31.90 41.88 -4.07
C THR A 320 30.59 41.63 -3.32
N GLU A 321 29.64 40.90 -3.93
CA GLU A 321 28.36 40.53 -3.32
C GLU A 321 28.51 39.23 -2.50
N TYR A 322 27.75 39.09 -1.41
CA TYR A 322 27.75 37.89 -0.57
C TYR A 322 26.31 37.51 -0.16
N PRO A 323 25.87 36.25 -0.37
CA PRO A 323 26.62 35.15 -0.98
C PRO A 323 26.94 35.41 -2.46
N PRO A 324 28.10 34.96 -2.97
CA PRO A 324 28.51 35.21 -4.35
C PRO A 324 27.56 34.52 -5.37
N VAL A 325 27.24 35.23 -6.44
CA VAL A 325 26.34 34.81 -7.52
C VAL A 325 27.13 34.33 -8.73
N LEU A 326 28.23 35.00 -9.07
CA LEU A 326 29.16 34.64 -10.14
C LEU A 326 30.17 33.58 -9.68
N ASN A 327 30.72 33.72 -8.47
CA ASN A 327 31.67 32.78 -7.88
C ASN A 327 30.97 31.62 -7.16
N LYS A 328 30.04 30.94 -7.86
CA LYS A 328 29.16 29.90 -7.31
C LYS A 328 29.30 28.57 -8.05
N VAL A 329 29.35 27.46 -7.33
CA VAL A 329 29.26 26.10 -7.91
C VAL A 329 28.11 25.34 -7.29
N ASP A 330 27.11 24.96 -8.10
CA ASP A 330 26.06 24.02 -7.68
C ASP A 330 26.43 22.60 -8.12
N TYR A 331 26.50 21.67 -7.17
CA TYR A 331 26.60 20.24 -7.41
C TYR A 331 25.27 19.58 -7.09
N ASN A 332 24.62 19.08 -8.14
CA ASN A 332 23.34 18.38 -8.06
C ASN A 332 23.63 16.87 -8.07
N TYR A 333 23.07 16.16 -7.10
CA TYR A 333 23.26 14.72 -6.90
C TYR A 333 21.95 14.00 -7.25
N ASP A 334 21.99 13.21 -8.32
CA ASP A 334 20.82 12.52 -8.85
C ASP A 334 20.46 11.34 -7.94
N ARG A 335 19.18 11.19 -7.61
CA ARG A 335 18.72 10.10 -6.74
C ARG A 335 18.72 8.80 -7.54
N ASN A 336 19.40 7.78 -7.03
CA ASN A 336 19.48 6.48 -7.71
C ASN A 336 18.09 5.83 -7.77
N LYS A 337 17.83 5.11 -8.87
CA LYS A 337 16.68 4.21 -9.00
C LYS A 337 17.12 2.77 -8.78
N TYR A 338 16.24 2.00 -8.13
CA TYR A 338 16.41 0.58 -7.89
C TYR A 338 15.12 -0.17 -8.24
N THR A 339 15.25 -1.45 -8.56
CA THR A 339 14.12 -2.30 -8.97
C THR A 339 13.54 -3.03 -7.77
N LEU A 340 12.25 -2.82 -7.49
CA LEU A 340 11.43 -3.71 -6.68
C LEU A 340 10.90 -4.83 -7.57
N THR A 341 11.17 -6.08 -7.21
CA THR A 341 10.59 -7.27 -7.83
C THR A 341 9.38 -7.72 -7.00
N ILE A 342 8.23 -7.82 -7.66
CA ILE A 342 7.00 -8.41 -7.14
C ILE A 342 6.96 -9.87 -7.56
N ASP A 343 7.06 -10.80 -6.61
CA ASP A 343 6.86 -12.24 -6.81
C ASP A 343 5.43 -12.63 -6.38
N PRO A 344 4.55 -13.03 -7.32
CA PRO A 344 3.17 -13.39 -7.00
C PRO A 344 3.03 -14.78 -6.33
N ASN A 345 4.11 -15.52 -6.09
CA ASN A 345 4.15 -16.78 -5.34
C ASN A 345 3.13 -17.84 -5.81
N GLY A 346 3.09 -18.07 -7.12
CA GLY A 346 2.13 -18.98 -7.76
C GLY A 346 0.69 -18.45 -7.81
N GLY A 347 0.47 -17.17 -7.50
CA GLY A 347 -0.71 -16.41 -7.89
C GLY A 347 -0.45 -15.59 -9.16
N SER A 348 -1.18 -14.48 -9.30
CA SER A 348 -1.12 -13.54 -10.42
C SER A 348 -1.11 -12.10 -9.90
N TYR A 349 -0.22 -11.27 -10.43
CA TYR A 349 -0.14 -9.84 -10.13
C TYR A 349 -0.35 -9.06 -11.43
N ASN A 350 -1.35 -8.16 -11.47
CA ASN A 350 -1.78 -7.45 -12.69
C ASN A 350 -2.03 -8.38 -13.90
N GLY A 351 -2.53 -9.60 -13.65
CA GLY A 351 -2.77 -10.61 -14.69
C GLY A 351 -1.54 -11.45 -15.10
N SER A 352 -0.36 -11.20 -14.52
CA SER A 352 0.87 -11.97 -14.76
C SER A 352 1.17 -12.94 -13.62
N THR A 353 1.38 -14.21 -13.97
CA THR A 353 1.92 -15.24 -13.05
C THR A 353 3.45 -15.21 -12.92
N SER A 354 4.12 -14.40 -13.74
CA SER A 354 5.56 -14.16 -13.67
C SER A 354 5.89 -12.91 -12.85
N ASN A 355 7.08 -12.88 -12.25
CA ASN A 355 7.56 -11.75 -11.47
C ASN A 355 7.45 -10.44 -12.25
N SER A 356 6.90 -9.42 -11.61
CA SER A 356 6.78 -8.07 -12.15
C SER A 356 7.81 -7.14 -11.51
N THR A 357 8.17 -6.05 -12.18
CA THR A 357 9.20 -5.12 -11.69
C THR A 357 8.69 -3.68 -11.66
N ILE A 358 8.99 -2.96 -10.58
CA ILE A 358 8.70 -1.54 -10.41
C ILE A 358 10.03 -0.82 -10.18
N GLU A 359 10.34 0.20 -10.97
CA GLU A 359 11.46 1.09 -10.66
C GLU A 359 11.01 2.13 -9.62
N MET A 360 11.79 2.28 -8.56
CA MET A 360 11.55 3.25 -7.48
C MET A 360 12.85 4.01 -7.20
N PHE A 361 12.75 5.28 -6.86
CA PHE A 361 13.87 6.05 -6.33
C PHE A 361 14.27 5.53 -4.93
N TYR A 362 15.54 5.69 -4.56
CA TYR A 362 16.01 5.48 -3.19
C TYR A 362 15.19 6.30 -2.17
N GLU A 363 14.73 5.68 -1.08
CA GLU A 363 13.79 6.25 -0.08
C GLU A 363 12.37 6.55 -0.59
N GLU A 364 12.00 6.21 -1.83
CA GLU A 364 10.60 6.24 -2.27
C GLU A 364 9.79 5.16 -1.55
N SER A 365 8.56 5.50 -1.14
CA SER A 365 7.59 4.56 -0.57
C SER A 365 6.41 4.40 -1.52
N LYS A 366 6.00 3.16 -1.78
CA LYS A 366 4.70 2.84 -2.39
C LYS A 366 3.82 2.10 -1.40
N GLU A 367 2.60 2.59 -1.23
CA GLU A 367 1.59 1.96 -0.37
C GLU A 367 1.01 0.71 -1.05
N PHE A 368 0.36 -0.14 -0.27
CA PHE A 368 -0.40 -1.29 -0.74
C PHE A 368 -1.85 -0.88 -0.96
N ALA A 369 -2.43 -1.31 -2.09
CA ALA A 369 -3.83 -1.02 -2.38
C ALA A 369 -4.73 -1.83 -1.44
N THR A 370 -5.23 -1.21 -0.37
CA THR A 370 -6.26 -1.83 0.47
C THR A 370 -7.58 -1.89 -0.29
N SER A 371 -8.37 -2.95 -0.07
CA SER A 371 -9.79 -2.96 -0.45
C SER A 371 -10.48 -1.72 0.13
N GLY A 372 -11.09 -0.92 -0.74
CA GLY A 372 -11.64 0.37 -0.36
C GLY A 372 -12.79 0.23 0.64
N SER A 373 -12.79 1.01 1.72
CA SER A 373 -13.96 1.06 2.60
C SER A 373 -14.97 2.09 2.12
N THR A 374 -16.26 1.88 2.40
CA THR A 374 -17.34 2.83 2.02
C THR A 374 -17.08 4.26 2.49
N GLN A 375 -16.42 4.43 3.64
CA GLN A 375 -16.06 5.75 4.15
C GLN A 375 -14.95 6.42 3.32
N GLU A 376 -14.00 5.67 2.77
CA GLU A 376 -12.98 6.21 1.85
C GLU A 376 -13.63 6.71 0.55
N THR A 377 -14.59 5.94 -0.01
CA THR A 377 -15.35 6.37 -1.19
C THR A 377 -16.19 7.61 -0.91
N LEU A 378 -16.91 7.69 0.23
CA LEU A 378 -17.64 8.90 0.62
C LEU A 378 -16.71 10.13 0.74
N ASN A 379 -15.53 9.95 1.33
CA ASN A 379 -14.53 11.01 1.47
C ASN A 379 -13.98 11.46 0.10
N ALA A 380 -13.72 10.54 -0.83
CA ALA A 380 -13.23 10.84 -2.18
C ALA A 380 -14.26 11.63 -3.01
N LEU A 381 -15.53 11.24 -2.92
CA LEU A 381 -16.64 11.97 -3.53
C LEU A 381 -16.93 13.31 -2.81
N GLY A 382 -16.47 13.48 -1.57
CA GLY A 382 -16.66 14.71 -0.79
C GLY A 382 -18.09 14.90 -0.25
N VAL A 383 -18.88 13.82 -0.16
CA VAL A 383 -20.32 13.85 0.18
C VAL A 383 -20.58 13.32 1.58
N THR A 384 -21.59 13.89 2.26
CA THR A 384 -21.97 13.49 3.64
C THR A 384 -23.42 13.01 3.68
N PRO A 385 -23.70 11.80 4.21
CA PRO A 385 -25.06 11.27 4.27
C PRO A 385 -25.92 11.96 5.32
N LYS A 386 -27.20 12.12 5.02
CA LYS A 386 -28.21 12.74 5.87
C LYS A 386 -28.73 11.78 6.95
N ALA A 387 -29.13 12.35 8.08
CA ALA A 387 -29.67 11.59 9.21
C ALA A 387 -31.17 11.29 9.02
N GLY A 388 -31.52 10.00 9.11
CA GLY A 388 -32.89 9.51 8.98
C GLY A 388 -33.33 9.33 7.52
N ASN A 389 -34.31 8.45 7.28
CA ASN A 389 -34.78 8.13 5.93
C ASN A 389 -36.04 8.94 5.53
N PRO A 390 -36.13 9.36 4.26
CA PRO A 390 -37.25 10.11 3.73
C PRO A 390 -38.47 9.21 3.55
N THR A 391 -39.66 9.81 3.39
CA THR A 391 -40.85 9.04 3.00
C THR A 391 -40.81 8.73 1.51
N PHE A 392 -40.88 7.44 1.17
CA PHE A 392 -40.91 6.95 -0.20
C PHE A 392 -42.31 7.05 -0.85
N ALA A 393 -43.35 7.34 -0.06
CA ALA A 393 -44.74 7.32 -0.54
C ALA A 393 -45.12 8.48 -1.48
N ASN A 394 -44.31 9.54 -1.52
CA ASN A 394 -44.47 10.69 -2.40
C ASN A 394 -43.26 10.79 -3.34
N ALA A 395 -43.47 11.33 -4.53
CA ALA A 395 -42.37 11.79 -5.39
C ALA A 395 -41.55 12.87 -4.67
N ALA A 396 -40.24 12.87 -4.90
CA ALA A 396 -39.37 13.95 -4.43
C ALA A 396 -39.71 15.26 -5.16
N THR A 397 -40.21 16.26 -4.42
CA THR A 397 -40.88 17.45 -4.98
C THR A 397 -39.91 18.54 -5.47
N THR A 398 -38.79 18.70 -4.78
CA THR A 398 -37.67 19.60 -5.11
C THR A 398 -36.38 18.99 -4.61
N ASP A 399 -35.25 19.56 -5.02
CA ASP A 399 -33.92 19.16 -4.58
C ASP A 399 -33.85 19.03 -3.04
N GLU A 400 -33.54 17.83 -2.54
CA GLU A 400 -33.14 17.61 -1.15
C GLU A 400 -31.67 18.07 -0.99
N THR A 401 -31.40 19.30 -1.45
CA THR A 401 -30.12 20.00 -1.64
C THR A 401 -29.01 19.21 -2.36
N VAL A 402 -27.87 19.87 -2.58
CA VAL A 402 -26.63 19.36 -3.22
C VAL A 402 -26.01 18.13 -2.51
N ASP A 403 -26.67 17.56 -1.50
CA ASP A 403 -26.26 16.32 -0.81
C ASP A 403 -27.51 15.51 -0.45
N GLY A 404 -28.34 15.17 -1.45
CA GLY A 404 -29.52 14.31 -1.32
C GLY A 404 -29.17 12.83 -1.04
N LEU A 405 -28.16 12.58 -0.21
CA LEU A 405 -27.59 11.26 0.06
C LEU A 405 -28.15 10.69 1.37
N TYR A 406 -28.78 9.52 1.29
CA TYR A 406 -29.43 8.84 2.41
C TYR A 406 -28.90 7.40 2.54
N SER A 407 -29.12 6.73 3.68
CA SER A 407 -28.58 5.37 3.91
C SER A 407 -29.62 4.26 3.98
N MET A 408 -29.26 3.09 3.45
CA MET A 408 -30.08 1.89 3.45
C MET A 408 -29.19 0.65 3.45
N ALA A 409 -29.64 -0.44 4.06
CA ALA A 409 -28.90 -1.70 4.02
C ALA A 409 -28.96 -2.36 2.63
N ASP A 410 -27.87 -2.99 2.22
CA ASP A 410 -27.77 -3.88 1.06
C ASP A 410 -27.03 -5.17 1.43
N ASP A 411 -26.80 -6.05 0.46
CA ASP A 411 -26.10 -7.34 0.64
C ASP A 411 -24.59 -7.19 1.00
N TYR A 412 -24.09 -5.96 1.09
CA TYR A 412 -22.69 -5.62 1.37
C TYR A 412 -22.51 -4.83 2.67
N GLY A 413 -23.57 -4.21 3.21
CA GLY A 413 -23.54 -3.48 4.47
C GLY A 413 -24.48 -2.27 4.46
N THR A 414 -23.95 -1.10 4.82
CA THR A 414 -24.69 0.17 4.73
C THR A 414 -24.36 0.85 3.40
N SER A 415 -25.32 0.86 2.48
CA SER A 415 -25.26 1.67 1.27
C SER A 415 -25.68 3.12 1.50
N TYR A 416 -25.27 3.99 0.59
CA TYR A 416 -25.62 5.41 0.55
C TYR A 416 -26.13 5.80 -0.84
N TYR A 417 -27.39 6.21 -0.97
CA TYR A 417 -28.08 6.43 -2.25
C TYR A 417 -28.48 7.89 -2.45
N TYR A 418 -28.42 8.36 -3.70
CA TYR A 418 -28.85 9.70 -4.08
C TYR A 418 -30.35 9.73 -4.34
N ARG A 419 -31.01 10.80 -3.88
CA ARG A 419 -32.47 11.04 -4.02
C ARG A 419 -32.78 12.46 -4.49
N GLY A 420 -33.78 12.60 -5.35
CA GLY A 420 -34.34 13.88 -5.77
C GLY A 420 -33.64 14.51 -6.98
N ALA A 421 -33.59 15.84 -7.02
CA ALA A 421 -33.11 16.61 -8.17
C ALA A 421 -31.60 16.92 -8.12
N VAL A 422 -30.79 16.00 -7.55
CA VAL A 422 -29.37 16.21 -7.27
C VAL A 422 -28.52 16.51 -8.51
N GLU A 423 -27.55 17.42 -8.35
CA GLU A 423 -26.67 17.87 -9.45
C GLU A 423 -25.21 17.43 -9.29
N ASN A 424 -24.82 16.81 -8.18
CA ASN A 424 -23.45 16.39 -7.85
C ASN A 424 -23.21 14.87 -7.97
N ASN A 425 -23.97 14.16 -8.80
CA ASN A 425 -23.85 12.70 -8.97
C ASN A 425 -23.44 12.27 -10.39
N TYR A 426 -22.77 13.13 -11.16
CA TYR A 426 -22.23 12.79 -12.48
C TYR A 426 -20.84 12.14 -12.38
N VAL A 427 -20.68 10.99 -13.01
CA VAL A 427 -19.38 10.33 -13.27
C VAL A 427 -19.14 10.32 -14.77
N LYS A 428 -17.90 10.46 -15.21
CA LYS A 428 -17.53 10.31 -16.62
C LYS A 428 -16.45 9.24 -16.76
N PHE A 429 -16.83 8.15 -17.43
CA PHE A 429 -16.07 6.90 -17.48
C PHE A 429 -16.25 6.23 -18.85
N GLY A 430 -15.15 5.72 -19.43
CA GLY A 430 -15.16 5.04 -20.72
C GLY A 430 -15.54 5.88 -21.95
N GLY A 431 -15.54 7.22 -21.81
CA GLY A 431 -16.03 8.17 -22.82
C GLY A 431 -17.53 8.50 -22.70
N PHE A 432 -18.20 8.03 -21.65
CA PHE A 432 -19.62 8.24 -21.39
C PHE A 432 -19.84 8.95 -20.06
N PHE A 433 -21.00 9.58 -19.93
CA PHE A 433 -21.49 10.15 -18.69
C PHE A 433 -22.47 9.18 -18.02
N TRP A 434 -22.42 9.15 -16.70
CA TRP A 434 -23.16 8.24 -15.83
C TRP A 434 -23.74 9.03 -14.66
N ARG A 435 -24.82 8.53 -14.06
CA ARG A 435 -25.36 9.06 -12.79
C ARG A 435 -25.14 8.03 -11.68
N ILE A 436 -24.58 8.44 -10.56
CA ILE A 436 -24.47 7.58 -9.37
C ILE A 436 -25.89 7.35 -8.82
N ILE A 437 -26.25 6.08 -8.67
CA ILE A 437 -27.46 5.64 -7.95
C ILE A 437 -27.13 5.56 -6.47
N ARG A 438 -26.09 4.78 -6.13
CA ARG A 438 -25.65 4.54 -4.75
C ARG A 438 -24.16 4.16 -4.66
N ILE A 439 -23.58 4.42 -3.50
CA ILE A 439 -22.36 3.77 -3.02
C ILE A 439 -22.81 2.53 -2.25
N ASN A 440 -22.31 1.36 -2.60
CA ASN A 440 -22.71 0.08 -2.01
C ASN A 440 -22.05 -0.14 -0.63
N GLY A 441 -22.50 -1.14 0.12
CA GLY A 441 -22.00 -1.42 1.47
C GLY A 441 -20.51 -1.82 1.55
N ASP A 442 -19.89 -2.17 0.42
CA ASP A 442 -18.45 -2.46 0.28
C ASP A 442 -17.63 -1.26 -0.24
N GLY A 443 -18.26 -0.13 -0.56
CA GLY A 443 -17.60 1.07 -1.09
C GLY A 443 -17.51 1.15 -2.62
N SER A 444 -18.04 0.18 -3.37
CA SER A 444 -18.20 0.29 -4.83
C SER A 444 -19.27 1.33 -5.20
N VAL A 445 -19.18 1.91 -6.40
CA VAL A 445 -20.09 2.99 -6.86
C VAL A 445 -20.99 2.49 -7.98
N ARG A 446 -22.26 2.21 -7.66
CA ARG A 446 -23.29 1.82 -8.61
C ARG A 446 -23.79 3.02 -9.40
N MET A 447 -23.68 2.96 -10.72
CA MET A 447 -24.02 4.06 -11.62
C MET A 447 -24.74 3.62 -12.91
N ILE A 448 -25.68 4.44 -13.36
CA ILE A 448 -26.49 4.22 -14.57
C ILE A 448 -25.98 5.08 -15.73
N TYR A 449 -25.91 4.49 -16.92
CA TYR A 449 -25.54 5.17 -18.17
C TYR A 449 -26.45 6.38 -18.44
N ASP A 450 -25.87 7.52 -18.84
CA ASP A 450 -26.61 8.76 -19.13
C ASP A 450 -26.20 9.46 -20.43
N GLY A 451 -25.51 8.75 -21.33
CA GLY A 451 -25.20 9.22 -22.67
C GLY A 451 -23.73 9.61 -22.90
N THR A 452 -23.45 10.23 -24.05
CA THR A 452 -22.13 10.73 -24.44
C THR A 452 -21.85 12.16 -23.98
N GLN A 453 -22.82 12.84 -23.36
CA GLN A 453 -22.68 14.17 -22.78
C GLN A 453 -23.53 14.33 -21.52
N ALA A 454 -23.12 15.17 -20.58
CA ALA A 454 -23.91 15.50 -19.39
C ALA A 454 -25.18 16.30 -19.75
N TRP A 455 -26.25 16.10 -18.99
CA TRP A 455 -27.56 16.70 -19.22
C TRP A 455 -28.24 17.12 -17.91
N PRO A 456 -28.81 18.33 -17.81
CA PRO A 456 -29.55 18.75 -16.62
C PRO A 456 -30.72 17.82 -16.29
N ASN A 457 -31.07 17.77 -15.01
CA ASN A 457 -32.29 17.12 -14.54
C ASN A 457 -33.52 17.78 -15.19
N GLY A 458 -34.60 17.02 -15.41
CA GLY A 458 -35.82 17.53 -16.04
C GLY A 458 -35.78 17.81 -17.54
N ASN A 459 -34.62 17.71 -18.20
CA ASN A 459 -34.48 18.03 -19.62
C ASN A 459 -34.93 16.89 -20.56
N GLY A 460 -36.23 16.61 -20.57
CA GLY A 460 -36.87 15.64 -21.46
C GLY A 460 -37.33 16.27 -22.78
N SER A 461 -36.43 16.49 -23.73
CA SER A 461 -36.78 16.91 -25.10
C SER A 461 -37.35 15.75 -25.94
N SER A 462 -38.29 16.05 -26.83
CA SER A 462 -38.79 15.09 -27.84
C SER A 462 -37.85 14.92 -29.05
N SER A 463 -36.80 15.73 -29.16
CA SER A 463 -35.84 15.68 -30.29
C SER A 463 -34.75 14.60 -30.17
N PHE A 464 -34.67 13.87 -29.05
CA PHE A 464 -33.63 12.86 -28.84
C PHE A 464 -33.72 11.66 -29.79
N ALA A 465 -34.93 11.37 -30.32
CA ALA A 465 -35.18 10.29 -31.28
C ALA A 465 -34.36 10.41 -32.59
N SER A 466 -33.99 11.62 -33.01
CA SER A 466 -33.59 11.92 -34.39
C SER A 466 -32.18 12.47 -34.57
N SER A 467 -31.41 12.64 -33.48
CA SER A 467 -30.13 13.37 -33.49
C SER A 467 -28.91 12.54 -33.10
N GLY A 468 -29.07 11.25 -32.79
CA GLY A 468 -27.97 10.36 -32.38
C GLY A 468 -27.42 10.61 -30.97
N VAL A 469 -28.06 11.48 -30.18
CA VAL A 469 -27.69 11.74 -28.78
C VAL A 469 -28.67 11.03 -27.85
N ASN A 470 -28.22 9.93 -27.24
CA ASN A 470 -29.10 8.99 -26.55
C ASN A 470 -28.64 8.75 -25.10
N ARG A 471 -29.46 9.14 -24.11
CA ARG A 471 -29.25 8.94 -22.65
C ARG A 471 -29.57 7.50 -22.19
N PHE A 472 -29.97 6.67 -23.14
CA PHE A 472 -30.38 5.27 -23.08
C PHE A 472 -30.22 4.69 -24.49
N THR A 473 -30.14 3.38 -24.63
CA THR A 473 -30.15 2.70 -25.93
C THR A 473 -31.57 2.27 -26.24
N HIS A 474 -32.23 2.91 -27.20
CA HIS A 474 -33.50 2.39 -27.73
C HIS A 474 -33.21 1.17 -28.62
N THR A 475 -33.91 0.06 -28.37
CA THR A 475 -33.52 -1.26 -28.86
C THR A 475 -34.32 -1.74 -30.06
N GLY A 476 -35.57 -1.29 -30.21
CA GLY A 476 -36.55 -1.88 -31.12
C GLY A 476 -36.83 -3.37 -30.83
N LYS A 477 -36.49 -3.85 -29.63
CA LYS A 477 -36.69 -5.23 -29.17
C LYS A 477 -37.45 -5.23 -27.83
N ALA A 478 -38.39 -6.16 -27.71
CA ALA A 478 -39.11 -6.42 -26.48
C ALA A 478 -38.23 -7.09 -25.42
N TRP A 479 -38.65 -7.04 -24.14
CA TRP A 479 -37.99 -7.73 -23.03
C TRP A 479 -37.87 -9.24 -23.30
N ASN A 480 -38.96 -9.86 -23.73
CA ASN A 480 -38.99 -11.23 -24.24
C ASN A 480 -40.00 -11.34 -25.39
N ALA A 481 -39.75 -12.25 -26.34
CA ALA A 481 -40.67 -12.47 -27.47
C ALA A 481 -41.93 -13.24 -27.05
N ASN A 482 -41.84 -14.01 -25.96
CA ASN A 482 -42.96 -14.68 -25.32
C ASN A 482 -43.29 -13.95 -24.02
N TYR A 483 -44.55 -13.97 -23.63
CA TYR A 483 -45.08 -13.22 -22.49
C TYR A 483 -46.03 -14.04 -21.61
N ASP A 484 -46.33 -15.28 -21.97
CA ASP A 484 -47.47 -16.07 -21.51
C ASP A 484 -47.17 -17.02 -20.33
N ASP A 485 -46.04 -16.79 -19.64
CA ASP A 485 -45.59 -17.61 -18.51
C ASP A 485 -44.77 -16.78 -17.51
N ALA A 486 -44.88 -17.12 -16.23
CA ALA A 486 -44.22 -16.45 -15.12
C ALA A 486 -42.70 -16.36 -15.26
N LYS A 487 -42.05 -17.27 -16.01
CA LYS A 487 -40.61 -17.21 -16.27
C LYS A 487 -40.18 -15.96 -17.05
N TYR A 488 -41.02 -15.45 -17.95
CA TYR A 488 -40.62 -14.40 -18.90
C TYR A 488 -40.49 -13.00 -18.30
N VAL A 489 -40.81 -12.80 -17.01
CA VAL A 489 -40.48 -11.56 -16.29
C VAL A 489 -39.00 -11.46 -15.90
N GLY A 490 -38.23 -12.55 -15.97
CA GLY A 490 -36.84 -12.59 -15.52
C GLY A 490 -35.86 -11.94 -16.50
N TRP A 491 -34.80 -11.33 -15.95
CA TRP A 491 -33.62 -10.87 -16.69
C TRP A 491 -32.90 -12.03 -17.41
N MET A 492 -32.84 -13.17 -16.71
CA MET A 492 -32.64 -14.50 -17.26
C MET A 492 -33.81 -15.37 -16.78
N PHE A 493 -34.17 -16.37 -17.57
CA PHE A 493 -35.31 -17.25 -17.31
C PHE A 493 -34.94 -18.72 -17.60
N GLY A 494 -35.76 -19.66 -17.15
CA GLY A 494 -35.44 -21.09 -17.23
C GLY A 494 -36.56 -21.98 -17.78
N GLY A 495 -36.18 -23.20 -18.13
CA GLY A 495 -37.05 -24.16 -18.81
C GLY A 495 -37.34 -23.82 -20.29
N THR A 496 -37.50 -24.86 -21.11
CA THR A 496 -37.59 -24.80 -22.59
C THR A 496 -38.53 -23.71 -23.12
N ASN A 497 -38.06 -22.94 -24.11
CA ASN A 497 -38.88 -21.94 -24.81
C ASN A 497 -40.19 -22.55 -25.33
N GLY A 498 -41.31 -21.87 -25.06
CA GLY A 498 -42.66 -22.31 -25.42
C GLY A 498 -43.28 -23.40 -24.52
N SER A 499 -42.54 -23.98 -23.56
CA SER A 499 -43.11 -24.86 -22.53
C SER A 499 -43.45 -24.07 -21.28
N ALA A 500 -44.69 -24.23 -20.77
CA ALA A 500 -45.12 -23.61 -19.52
C ALA A 500 -44.34 -24.15 -18.31
N SER A 501 -44.03 -23.29 -17.34
CA SER A 501 -43.41 -23.67 -16.08
C SER A 501 -44.43 -24.31 -15.13
N THR A 502 -43.99 -25.33 -14.40
CA THR A 502 -44.84 -26.19 -13.54
C THR A 502 -44.53 -26.06 -12.06
N SER A 503 -43.45 -25.36 -11.69
CA SER A 503 -43.10 -25.02 -10.31
C SER A 503 -42.37 -23.67 -10.24
N LYS A 504 -42.35 -23.05 -9.05
CA LYS A 504 -41.68 -21.75 -8.82
C LYS A 504 -40.19 -21.84 -9.16
N GLU A 505 -39.55 -22.94 -8.79
CA GLU A 505 -38.14 -23.22 -9.03
C GLU A 505 -37.83 -23.28 -10.53
N GLN A 506 -38.73 -23.87 -11.33
CA GLN A 506 -38.60 -23.91 -12.79
C GLN A 506 -38.76 -22.52 -13.42
N ALA A 507 -39.66 -21.68 -12.89
CA ALA A 507 -39.85 -20.30 -13.36
C ALA A 507 -38.72 -19.35 -12.92
N GLN A 508 -38.04 -19.68 -11.81
CA GLN A 508 -36.91 -18.94 -11.24
C GLN A 508 -35.53 -19.43 -11.68
N GLN A 509 -35.44 -20.51 -12.45
CA GLN A 509 -34.21 -20.87 -13.16
C GLN A 509 -33.75 -19.73 -14.08
N SER A 510 -32.45 -19.71 -14.37
CA SER A 510 -31.75 -18.63 -15.06
C SER A 510 -30.84 -19.23 -16.15
N ASP A 511 -31.42 -20.12 -16.96
CA ASP A 511 -30.71 -20.95 -17.94
C ASP A 511 -30.68 -20.32 -19.35
N SER A 512 -31.35 -19.19 -19.54
CA SER A 512 -31.52 -18.50 -20.82
C SER A 512 -31.64 -17.00 -20.64
N ASP A 513 -30.95 -16.25 -21.49
CA ASP A 513 -30.97 -14.79 -21.49
C ASP A 513 -32.31 -14.23 -21.99
N SER A 514 -32.77 -13.14 -21.38
CA SER A 514 -33.79 -12.29 -21.99
C SER A 514 -33.25 -11.59 -23.25
N ASN A 515 -34.15 -11.23 -24.17
CA ASN A 515 -33.78 -10.51 -25.40
C ASN A 515 -33.06 -9.16 -25.12
N LEU A 516 -33.30 -8.55 -23.94
CA LEU A 516 -32.63 -7.33 -23.52
C LEU A 516 -31.28 -7.57 -22.86
N LYS A 517 -31.08 -8.71 -22.17
CA LYS A 517 -29.74 -9.08 -21.67
C LYS A 517 -28.76 -9.23 -22.83
N GLU A 518 -29.16 -9.89 -23.93
CA GLU A 518 -28.34 -9.97 -25.16
C GLU A 518 -27.83 -8.59 -25.63
N ILE A 519 -28.69 -7.57 -25.54
CA ILE A 519 -28.38 -6.20 -25.98
C ILE A 519 -27.45 -5.50 -24.98
N THR A 520 -27.74 -5.60 -23.69
CA THR A 520 -26.92 -4.99 -22.63
C THR A 520 -25.53 -5.61 -22.56
N ASP A 521 -25.42 -6.94 -22.71
CA ASP A 521 -24.15 -7.66 -22.77
C ASP A 521 -23.34 -7.26 -24.01
N SER A 522 -23.99 -7.20 -25.18
CA SER A 522 -23.36 -6.73 -26.43
C SER A 522 -22.87 -5.28 -26.30
N TRP A 523 -23.65 -4.43 -25.63
CA TRP A 523 -23.28 -3.04 -25.35
C TRP A 523 -22.08 -2.96 -24.39
N TYR A 524 -22.11 -3.70 -23.28
CA TYR A 524 -21.02 -3.72 -22.29
C TYR A 524 -19.72 -4.24 -22.90
N LYS A 525 -19.80 -5.35 -23.64
CA LYS A 525 -18.65 -5.92 -24.36
C LYS A 525 -18.00 -4.86 -25.25
N THR A 526 -18.78 -4.22 -26.11
CA THR A 526 -18.28 -3.22 -27.07
C THR A 526 -17.72 -1.97 -26.39
N ASN A 527 -18.34 -1.51 -25.30
CA ASN A 527 -18.08 -0.19 -24.74
C ASN A 527 -17.15 -0.17 -23.53
N ILE A 528 -17.02 -1.30 -22.82
CA ILE A 528 -16.24 -1.47 -21.60
C ILE A 528 -15.19 -2.57 -21.78
N ALA A 529 -15.59 -3.81 -22.09
CA ALA A 529 -14.67 -4.96 -22.09
C ALA A 529 -13.63 -4.88 -23.22
N ASP A 530 -14.07 -4.64 -24.47
CA ASP A 530 -13.19 -4.53 -25.64
C ASP A 530 -12.27 -3.29 -25.60
N LYS A 531 -12.55 -2.34 -24.70
CA LYS A 531 -11.69 -1.19 -24.39
C LYS A 531 -10.72 -1.43 -23.22
N GLY A 532 -10.72 -2.63 -22.62
CA GLY A 532 -9.89 -2.97 -21.46
C GLY A 532 -10.30 -2.26 -20.16
N LEU A 533 -11.56 -1.79 -20.07
CA LEU A 533 -12.06 -1.02 -18.93
C LEU A 533 -12.72 -1.89 -17.85
N SER A 534 -13.00 -3.17 -18.13
CA SER A 534 -13.62 -4.08 -17.14
C SER A 534 -12.80 -4.25 -15.87
N LYS A 535 -11.49 -4.00 -15.89
CA LYS A 535 -10.65 -3.99 -14.68
C LYS A 535 -11.06 -2.94 -13.63
N TYR A 536 -11.83 -1.91 -14.02
CA TYR A 536 -12.35 -0.89 -13.10
C TYR A 536 -13.77 -1.19 -12.60
N VAL A 537 -14.39 -2.26 -13.10
CA VAL A 537 -15.80 -2.61 -12.86
C VAL A 537 -15.85 -3.88 -12.00
N SER A 538 -16.69 -3.85 -10.98
CA SER A 538 -16.84 -4.92 -9.99
C SER A 538 -18.18 -5.65 -10.10
N ASP A 539 -18.26 -6.81 -9.43
CA ASP A 539 -19.30 -7.82 -9.60
C ASP A 539 -20.35 -7.83 -8.48
N GLU A 540 -20.99 -6.68 -8.22
CA GLU A 540 -22.04 -6.57 -7.19
C GLU A 540 -23.44 -6.91 -7.71
N ILE A 541 -24.20 -7.61 -6.86
CA ILE A 541 -25.53 -8.18 -7.13
C ILE A 541 -26.48 -7.24 -7.90
N PHE A 542 -26.95 -7.72 -9.05
CA PHE A 542 -28.09 -7.19 -9.77
C PHE A 542 -29.36 -7.98 -9.40
N CYS A 543 -30.22 -7.40 -8.56
CA CYS A 543 -31.37 -8.13 -8.01
C CYS A 543 -32.63 -8.06 -8.90
N ASN A 544 -33.01 -9.21 -9.44
CA ASN A 544 -34.22 -9.41 -10.27
C ASN A 544 -35.46 -9.83 -9.44
N ASP A 545 -35.34 -9.99 -8.12
CA ASP A 545 -36.39 -10.30 -7.13
C ASP A 545 -37.73 -10.87 -7.68
N ARG A 546 -37.73 -12.15 -8.06
CA ARG A 546 -38.96 -12.92 -8.33
C ARG A 546 -39.54 -13.53 -7.05
N SER A 547 -39.28 -12.97 -5.86
CA SER A 547 -39.95 -13.43 -4.63
C SER A 547 -41.47 -13.24 -4.74
N THR A 548 -42.24 -14.08 -4.04
CA THR A 548 -43.68 -14.23 -4.24
C THR A 548 -44.45 -13.92 -2.95
N PRO A 549 -44.58 -12.63 -2.56
CA PRO A 549 -45.06 -12.22 -1.24
C PRO A 549 -46.58 -12.44 -1.03
N GLY A 550 -47.35 -12.62 -2.09
CA GLY A 550 -48.77 -13.00 -2.04
C GLY A 550 -49.75 -11.87 -1.69
N SER A 551 -51.04 -12.17 -1.87
CA SER A 551 -52.15 -11.19 -1.80
C SER A 551 -52.23 -10.36 -0.51
N SER A 552 -51.81 -10.92 0.64
CA SER A 552 -51.80 -10.21 1.93
C SER A 552 -50.75 -9.09 2.00
N ALA A 553 -49.65 -9.22 1.25
CA ALA A 553 -48.59 -8.23 1.16
C ALA A 553 -48.82 -7.25 0.00
N THR A 554 -49.27 -7.75 -1.16
CA THR A 554 -49.46 -6.94 -2.38
C THR A 554 -50.78 -6.17 -2.40
N GLY A 555 -51.78 -6.61 -1.64
CA GLY A 555 -53.15 -6.06 -1.66
C GLY A 555 -53.97 -6.51 -2.87
N TRP A 556 -53.41 -7.29 -3.79
CA TRP A 556 -54.10 -7.78 -4.97
C TRP A 556 -54.82 -9.09 -4.68
N SER A 557 -56.15 -9.06 -4.71
CA SER A 557 -57.00 -10.22 -4.37
C SER A 557 -56.86 -11.42 -5.31
N SER A 558 -56.23 -11.27 -6.48
CA SER A 558 -55.97 -12.37 -7.43
C SER A 558 -54.53 -12.90 -7.36
N ASP A 559 -53.68 -12.35 -6.50
CA ASP A 559 -52.30 -12.79 -6.33
C ASP A 559 -52.24 -14.14 -5.60
N THR A 560 -51.93 -15.19 -6.37
CA THR A 560 -51.84 -16.58 -5.88
C THR A 560 -50.55 -16.85 -5.11
N GLY A 561 -49.52 -16.01 -5.26
CA GLY A 561 -48.18 -16.24 -4.70
C GLY A 561 -47.45 -17.48 -5.26
N LEU A 562 -47.94 -18.09 -6.34
CA LEU A 562 -47.39 -19.35 -6.88
C LEU A 562 -46.11 -19.12 -7.72
N GLY A 563 -46.08 -18.09 -8.56
CA GLY A 563 -44.86 -17.70 -9.29
C GLY A 563 -44.47 -18.58 -10.48
N PHE A 564 -45.36 -19.46 -10.97
CA PHE A 564 -45.12 -20.32 -12.13
C PHE A 564 -46.35 -20.44 -13.04
N GLY A 565 -46.13 -20.84 -14.29
CA GLY A 565 -47.17 -21.00 -15.30
C GLY A 565 -47.89 -19.69 -15.62
N THR A 566 -49.18 -19.79 -15.91
CA THR A 566 -50.10 -18.65 -16.10
C THR A 566 -50.78 -18.18 -14.81
N ASN A 567 -50.29 -18.64 -13.64
CA ASN A 567 -50.91 -18.34 -12.35
C ASN A 567 -50.67 -16.87 -11.97
N ALA A 568 -51.75 -16.11 -11.80
CA ALA A 568 -51.70 -14.71 -11.40
C ALA A 568 -50.83 -14.53 -10.15
N THR A 569 -49.71 -13.84 -10.28
CA THR A 569 -48.71 -13.70 -9.22
C THR A 569 -48.07 -12.32 -9.33
N ALA A 570 -47.94 -11.62 -8.20
CA ALA A 570 -47.15 -10.41 -8.12
C ALA A 570 -45.84 -10.65 -7.34
N TYR A 571 -44.79 -9.93 -7.73
CA TYR A 571 -43.44 -10.16 -7.23
C TYR A 571 -43.04 -9.17 -6.13
N GLY A 572 -41.95 -9.46 -5.40
CA GLY A 572 -41.44 -8.69 -4.25
C GLY A 572 -41.53 -7.16 -4.38
N PRO A 573 -41.02 -6.54 -5.45
CA PRO A 573 -41.04 -5.09 -5.62
C PRO A 573 -42.46 -4.51 -5.69
N THR A 574 -43.45 -5.28 -6.15
CA THR A 574 -44.86 -4.84 -6.23
C THR A 574 -45.51 -4.65 -4.86
N ALA A 575 -45.10 -5.43 -3.85
CA ALA A 575 -45.50 -5.19 -2.46
C ALA A 575 -44.84 -3.93 -1.89
N ARG A 576 -43.53 -3.73 -2.16
CA ARG A 576 -42.71 -2.64 -1.61
C ARG A 576 -42.93 -1.28 -2.25
N THR A 577 -43.45 -1.23 -3.48
CA THR A 577 -43.74 0.00 -4.24
C THR A 577 -45.21 0.43 -4.18
N ASN A 578 -46.04 -0.33 -3.44
CA ASN A 578 -47.42 -0.02 -3.07
C ASN A 578 -48.37 0.19 -4.27
N VAL A 579 -48.45 -0.83 -5.12
CA VAL A 579 -49.19 -0.78 -6.39
C VAL A 579 -50.71 -0.84 -6.22
N TRP A 580 -51.24 -1.76 -5.41
CA TRP A 580 -52.69 -1.98 -5.25
C TRP A 580 -53.21 -1.62 -3.85
N ASN A 581 -52.36 -1.08 -2.99
CA ASN A 581 -52.71 -0.66 -1.64
C ASN A 581 -52.57 0.86 -1.52
N THR A 582 -53.40 1.48 -0.68
CA THR A 582 -53.41 2.93 -0.43
C THR A 582 -52.63 3.34 0.82
N ASP A 583 -52.18 2.37 1.63
CA ASP A 583 -51.41 2.57 2.85
C ASP A 583 -49.98 3.05 2.53
N ALA A 584 -49.72 4.34 2.76
CA ALA A 584 -48.42 4.95 2.53
C ALA A 584 -47.27 4.30 3.32
N SER A 585 -47.54 3.62 4.44
CA SER A 585 -46.49 2.97 5.25
C SER A 585 -45.86 1.76 4.56
N LYS A 586 -46.54 1.18 3.55
CA LYS A 586 -46.07 0.01 2.78
C LYS A 586 -45.02 0.33 1.73
N VAL A 587 -44.75 1.61 1.46
CA VAL A 587 -43.72 2.00 0.49
C VAL A 587 -42.35 1.93 1.18
N GLN A 588 -41.71 0.77 1.07
CA GLN A 588 -40.47 0.42 1.77
C GLN A 588 -39.53 -0.29 0.79
N PRO A 589 -38.79 0.45 -0.07
CA PRO A 589 -37.82 -0.14 -0.96
C PRO A 589 -36.66 -0.79 -0.18
N THR A 590 -35.98 -1.75 -0.80
CA THR A 590 -34.79 -2.44 -0.25
C THR A 590 -33.69 -2.57 -1.31
N PHE A 591 -32.43 -2.57 -0.87
CA PHE A 591 -31.29 -2.95 -1.71
C PHE A 591 -30.75 -4.35 -1.41
N VAL A 592 -31.24 -5.00 -0.36
CA VAL A 592 -30.97 -6.42 -0.03
C VAL A 592 -31.76 -7.32 -0.98
N CYS A 593 -31.10 -8.25 -1.66
CA CYS A 593 -31.75 -9.21 -2.54
C CYS A 593 -32.31 -10.40 -1.75
N PRO A 594 -33.63 -10.68 -1.80
CA PRO A 594 -34.25 -11.67 -0.90
C PRO A 594 -34.03 -13.12 -1.32
N GLU A 595 -33.75 -13.38 -2.60
CA GLU A 595 -33.68 -14.73 -3.20
C GLU A 595 -32.36 -14.87 -3.96
N LYS A 596 -31.48 -15.78 -3.53
CA LYS A 596 -30.13 -15.92 -4.13
C LYS A 596 -30.14 -16.24 -5.63
N ASN A 597 -31.14 -16.98 -6.11
CA ASN A 597 -31.29 -17.29 -7.55
C ASN A 597 -31.60 -16.06 -8.41
N ASP A 598 -32.07 -14.96 -7.82
CA ASP A 598 -32.31 -13.67 -8.47
C ASP A 598 -31.23 -12.62 -8.20
N ALA A 599 -30.22 -12.97 -7.39
CA ALA A 599 -29.07 -12.13 -7.09
C ALA A 599 -28.00 -12.33 -8.17
N PHE A 600 -28.11 -11.62 -9.29
CA PHE A 600 -27.25 -11.84 -10.45
C PHE A 600 -25.83 -11.29 -10.26
N THR A 601 -24.83 -12.16 -10.43
CA THR A 601 -23.37 -11.90 -10.40
C THR A 601 -22.68 -12.71 -11.51
N VAL A 602 -21.42 -12.42 -11.81
CA VAL A 602 -20.56 -13.15 -12.77
C VAL A 602 -19.79 -14.27 -12.06
N ASP A 603 -19.00 -13.91 -11.05
CA ASP A 603 -18.05 -14.79 -10.35
C ASP A 603 -18.33 -14.88 -8.83
N ASP A 604 -18.99 -13.88 -8.20
CA ASP A 604 -19.37 -13.97 -6.78
C ASP A 604 -20.58 -14.88 -6.58
N THR A 605 -20.32 -16.20 -6.53
CA THR A 605 -21.29 -17.23 -6.11
C THR A 605 -21.50 -17.30 -4.60
N THR A 606 -20.78 -16.49 -3.79
CA THR A 606 -21.00 -16.47 -2.33
C THR A 606 -22.28 -15.70 -2.00
N LYS A 607 -22.44 -14.51 -2.61
CA LYS A 607 -23.61 -13.64 -2.44
C LYS A 607 -24.62 -13.79 -3.57
N GLY A 608 -24.16 -13.90 -4.82
CA GLY A 608 -25.02 -14.04 -6.00
C GLY A 608 -25.07 -15.44 -6.60
N ASN A 609 -25.52 -15.52 -7.86
CA ASN A 609 -25.78 -16.77 -8.58
C ASN A 609 -24.75 -17.12 -9.67
N GLY A 610 -23.77 -16.25 -9.96
CA GLY A 610 -22.71 -16.52 -10.94
C GLY A 610 -23.17 -16.81 -12.38
N SER A 611 -24.31 -16.24 -12.81
CA SER A 611 -24.92 -16.50 -14.12
C SER A 611 -24.80 -15.36 -15.14
N LEU A 612 -24.29 -14.19 -14.74
CA LEU A 612 -24.02 -13.10 -15.69
C LEU A 612 -22.76 -13.39 -16.51
N SER A 613 -22.77 -12.95 -17.78
CA SER A 613 -21.57 -13.01 -18.65
C SER A 613 -20.66 -11.79 -18.49
N TYR A 614 -21.20 -10.70 -17.96
CA TYR A 614 -20.52 -9.43 -17.69
C TYR A 614 -21.15 -8.77 -16.45
N PRO A 615 -20.40 -7.99 -15.66
CA PRO A 615 -20.92 -7.31 -14.47
C PRO A 615 -21.73 -6.07 -14.87
N VAL A 616 -22.91 -6.32 -15.45
CA VAL A 616 -23.82 -5.31 -15.98
C VAL A 616 -25.27 -5.75 -15.82
N GLY A 617 -26.14 -4.80 -15.51
CA GLY A 617 -27.58 -5.04 -15.42
C GLY A 617 -28.38 -3.79 -15.72
N LEU A 618 -29.58 -3.72 -15.14
CA LEU A 618 -30.46 -2.56 -15.16
C LEU A 618 -30.75 -2.11 -13.73
N ILE A 619 -31.28 -0.89 -13.58
CA ILE A 619 -31.70 -0.34 -12.28
C ILE A 619 -32.94 -1.08 -11.75
N THR A 620 -33.06 -1.27 -10.44
CA THR A 620 -34.24 -1.92 -9.84
C THR A 620 -35.40 -0.94 -9.60
N ALA A 621 -36.63 -1.45 -9.44
CA ALA A 621 -37.79 -0.66 -9.02
C ALA A 621 -37.57 -0.02 -7.64
N ASP A 622 -36.93 -0.74 -6.71
CA ASP A 622 -36.54 -0.23 -5.40
C ASP A 622 -35.55 0.94 -5.50
N GLU A 623 -34.53 0.83 -6.37
CA GLU A 623 -33.58 1.91 -6.66
C GLU A 623 -34.27 3.13 -7.30
N ILE A 624 -35.25 2.93 -8.20
CA ILE A 624 -36.07 4.01 -8.78
C ILE A 624 -36.88 4.77 -7.71
N VAL A 625 -37.54 4.04 -6.80
CA VAL A 625 -38.33 4.64 -5.69
C VAL A 625 -37.43 5.36 -4.68
N ALA A 626 -36.29 4.75 -4.33
CA ALA A 626 -35.29 5.35 -3.47
C ALA A 626 -34.74 6.66 -4.07
N ALA A 627 -34.42 6.64 -5.37
CA ALA A 627 -33.93 7.79 -6.12
C ALA A 627 -34.93 8.95 -6.26
N GLY A 628 -36.24 8.70 -6.13
CA GLY A 628 -37.22 9.78 -5.95
C GLY A 628 -38.49 9.74 -6.79
N SER A 629 -38.76 8.69 -7.56
CA SER A 629 -40.06 8.58 -8.28
C SER A 629 -41.26 8.66 -7.34
N GLY A 630 -41.09 8.23 -6.08
CA GLY A 630 -42.18 7.95 -5.17
C GLY A 630 -42.82 6.58 -5.47
N LYS A 631 -43.95 6.29 -4.82
CA LYS A 631 -44.73 5.06 -5.10
C LYS A 631 -45.17 4.96 -6.56
N TYR A 632 -45.57 3.76 -6.96
CA TYR A 632 -46.07 3.46 -8.31
C TYR A 632 -47.09 4.48 -8.84
N GLY A 633 -46.92 4.91 -10.09
CA GLY A 633 -47.84 5.80 -10.81
C GLY A 633 -47.84 7.27 -10.41
N ILE A 634 -46.88 7.75 -9.60
CA ILE A 634 -46.68 9.20 -9.38
C ILE A 634 -45.66 9.74 -10.39
N ALA A 635 -46.08 10.68 -11.23
CA ALA A 635 -45.19 11.42 -12.14
C ALA A 635 -44.13 12.22 -11.38
N ASN A 636 -42.87 12.15 -11.81
CA ASN A 636 -41.79 12.99 -11.30
C ASN A 636 -40.82 13.42 -12.41
N TYR A 637 -41.04 14.62 -12.94
CA TYR A 637 -40.19 15.21 -13.98
C TYR A 637 -38.88 15.84 -13.43
N ASN A 638 -38.65 15.87 -12.12
CA ASN A 638 -37.57 16.67 -11.51
C ASN A 638 -36.35 15.86 -11.06
N TYR A 639 -36.52 14.57 -10.76
CA TYR A 639 -35.43 13.73 -10.24
C TYR A 639 -34.44 13.26 -11.33
N TYR A 640 -33.22 12.89 -10.91
CA TYR A 640 -32.10 12.66 -11.83
C TYR A 640 -32.24 11.48 -12.81
N LEU A 641 -33.14 10.53 -12.53
CA LEU A 641 -33.39 9.38 -13.40
C LEU A 641 -34.45 9.65 -14.49
N TYR A 642 -35.19 10.75 -14.41
CA TYR A 642 -36.06 11.16 -15.51
C TYR A 642 -35.22 11.64 -16.71
N LYS A 643 -35.32 10.89 -17.83
CA LYS A 643 -34.45 11.05 -19.01
C LYS A 643 -35.14 11.59 -20.26
N SER A 644 -36.44 11.34 -20.47
CA SER A 644 -37.15 11.70 -21.71
C SER A 644 -38.66 11.81 -21.52
N SER A 645 -39.28 12.70 -22.31
CA SER A 645 -40.74 12.85 -22.46
C SER A 645 -41.34 12.04 -23.61
N SER A 646 -40.53 11.22 -24.30
CA SER A 646 -40.94 10.48 -25.51
C SER A 646 -40.62 8.99 -25.47
N TYR A 647 -39.68 8.57 -24.63
CA TYR A 647 -39.36 7.16 -24.40
C TYR A 647 -39.25 6.87 -22.91
N TRP A 648 -39.71 5.68 -22.55
CA TRP A 648 -39.52 5.06 -21.25
C TRP A 648 -38.40 4.02 -21.34
N TYR A 649 -37.87 3.59 -20.20
CA TYR A 649 -36.81 2.58 -20.17
C TYR A 649 -37.03 1.52 -19.09
N TRP A 650 -36.65 0.29 -19.41
CA TRP A 650 -36.85 -0.89 -18.56
C TRP A 650 -36.04 -0.82 -17.26
N SER A 651 -36.63 -1.33 -16.18
CA SER A 651 -35.94 -1.68 -14.93
C SER A 651 -35.64 -3.18 -14.91
N LEU A 652 -34.76 -3.62 -14.02
CA LEU A 652 -34.49 -5.05 -13.77
C LEU A 652 -35.65 -5.78 -13.07
N SER A 653 -36.61 -5.03 -12.49
CA SER A 653 -37.54 -5.59 -11.51
C SER A 653 -38.86 -6.08 -12.13
N PRO A 654 -39.26 -7.35 -11.91
CA PRO A 654 -40.53 -7.88 -12.34
C PRO A 654 -41.67 -7.25 -11.53
N ARG A 655 -42.83 -7.07 -12.16
CA ARG A 655 -44.04 -6.54 -11.49
C ARG A 655 -45.00 -7.67 -11.15
N TYR A 656 -45.58 -8.30 -12.17
CA TYR A 656 -46.57 -9.35 -12.02
C TYR A 656 -46.79 -10.13 -13.31
N ILE A 657 -47.41 -11.29 -13.18
CA ILE A 657 -48.09 -12.00 -14.26
C ILE A 657 -49.60 -11.97 -14.01
N SER A 658 -50.38 -11.65 -15.05
CA SER A 658 -51.84 -11.53 -14.96
C SER A 658 -52.57 -12.88 -15.06
N ALA A 659 -53.82 -12.92 -14.59
CA ALA A 659 -54.69 -14.09 -14.77
C ALA A 659 -54.94 -14.31 -16.28
N GLY A 660 -54.42 -15.41 -16.82
CA GLY A 660 -54.39 -15.67 -18.27
C GLY A 660 -53.02 -15.55 -18.92
N GLY A 661 -51.99 -15.16 -18.16
CA GLY A 661 -50.59 -15.41 -18.52
C GLY A 661 -49.71 -14.21 -18.84
N HIS A 662 -50.23 -12.98 -19.00
CA HIS A 662 -49.38 -11.86 -19.46
C HIS A 662 -48.40 -11.38 -18.37
N ALA A 663 -47.11 -11.62 -18.58
CA ALA A 663 -45.95 -11.18 -17.80
C ALA A 663 -45.62 -9.68 -17.99
N ARG A 664 -45.29 -8.98 -16.89
CA ARG A 664 -44.97 -7.54 -16.88
C ARG A 664 -43.79 -7.20 -15.97
N VAL A 665 -42.99 -6.24 -16.41
CA VAL A 665 -41.76 -5.74 -15.75
C VAL A 665 -41.90 -4.23 -15.50
N PHE A 666 -41.30 -3.72 -14.42
CA PHE A 666 -41.31 -2.30 -14.08
C PHE A 666 -40.40 -1.48 -15.02
N LEU A 667 -40.70 -0.19 -15.16
CA LEU A 667 -39.97 0.77 -15.99
C LEU A 667 -40.00 2.17 -15.35
N VAL A 668 -39.14 3.07 -15.83
CA VAL A 668 -39.31 4.51 -15.63
C VAL A 668 -40.03 5.07 -16.84
N TYR A 669 -41.23 5.62 -16.62
CA TYR A 669 -42.11 6.08 -17.69
C TYR A 669 -41.71 7.47 -18.22
N MET A 670 -42.34 7.91 -19.30
CA MET A 670 -42.06 9.20 -19.97
C MET A 670 -42.47 10.44 -19.16
N ASP A 671 -43.02 10.26 -17.96
CA ASP A 671 -43.27 11.30 -16.95
C ASP A 671 -42.41 11.15 -15.68
N GLY A 672 -41.43 10.23 -15.73
CA GLY A 672 -40.55 9.90 -14.61
C GLY A 672 -41.18 9.04 -13.51
N SER A 673 -42.45 8.64 -13.64
CA SER A 673 -43.06 7.70 -12.70
C SER A 673 -42.43 6.31 -12.78
N LEU A 674 -42.49 5.59 -11.66
CA LEU A 674 -42.37 4.13 -11.69
C LEU A 674 -43.68 3.58 -12.27
N ASP A 675 -43.61 3.03 -13.49
CA ASP A 675 -44.71 2.31 -14.13
C ASP A 675 -44.23 0.94 -14.64
N ASN A 676 -44.88 0.34 -15.66
CA ASN A 676 -44.65 -1.02 -16.13
C ASN A 676 -45.14 -1.21 -17.58
N ASP A 677 -44.69 -2.26 -18.24
CA ASP A 677 -45.33 -2.73 -19.48
C ASP A 677 -45.27 -4.26 -19.63
N GLY A 678 -45.97 -4.79 -20.63
CA GLY A 678 -45.87 -6.17 -21.10
C GLY A 678 -44.48 -6.47 -21.65
N VAL A 679 -43.91 -7.62 -21.27
CA VAL A 679 -42.56 -8.02 -21.71
C VAL A 679 -42.41 -8.15 -23.21
N ASP A 680 -43.53 -8.23 -23.94
CA ASP A 680 -43.66 -8.27 -25.39
C ASP A 680 -43.64 -6.89 -26.09
N ASN A 681 -43.65 -5.77 -25.35
CA ASN A 681 -43.56 -4.43 -25.96
C ASN A 681 -42.11 -4.08 -26.36
N ALA A 682 -41.90 -3.77 -27.65
CA ALA A 682 -40.60 -3.45 -28.24
C ALA A 682 -40.21 -1.96 -28.21
N ASP A 683 -41.09 -1.06 -27.75
CA ASP A 683 -40.84 0.39 -27.76
C ASP A 683 -39.92 0.89 -26.62
N GLY A 684 -39.61 0.02 -25.65
CA GLY A 684 -38.78 0.34 -24.50
C GLY A 684 -37.29 0.56 -24.82
N ALA A 685 -36.64 1.45 -24.05
CA ALA A 685 -35.19 1.61 -24.07
C ALA A 685 -34.50 0.88 -22.89
N VAL A 686 -33.18 0.77 -22.96
CA VAL A 686 -32.34 0.27 -21.85
C VAL A 686 -31.27 1.29 -21.46
N ALA A 687 -30.98 1.38 -20.16
CA ALA A 687 -29.89 2.19 -19.62
C ALA A 687 -29.01 1.27 -18.76
N PRO A 688 -27.86 0.80 -19.28
CA PRO A 688 -26.96 -0.10 -18.55
C PRO A 688 -26.54 0.47 -17.20
N VAL A 689 -26.49 -0.41 -16.19
CA VAL A 689 -25.97 -0.12 -14.85
C VAL A 689 -24.75 -0.98 -14.60
N ILE A 690 -23.69 -0.36 -14.07
CA ILE A 690 -22.43 -1.01 -13.66
C ILE A 690 -22.01 -0.45 -12.30
N ASN A 691 -21.06 -1.10 -11.63
CA ASN A 691 -20.44 -0.60 -10.41
C ASN A 691 -18.94 -0.35 -10.67
N ILE A 692 -18.39 0.76 -10.17
CA ILE A 692 -16.93 0.97 -10.11
C ILE A 692 -16.40 0.31 -8.83
N ALA A 693 -15.35 -0.51 -8.96
CA ALA A 693 -14.82 -1.30 -7.85
C ALA A 693 -14.29 -0.42 -6.69
N PRO A 694 -14.40 -0.87 -5.42
CA PRO A 694 -14.12 -0.03 -4.25
C PRO A 694 -12.71 0.61 -4.28
N GLU A 695 -11.72 -0.14 -4.75
CA GLU A 695 -10.32 0.29 -4.86
C GLU A 695 -10.10 1.43 -5.87
N TYR A 696 -10.96 1.55 -6.89
CA TYR A 696 -10.94 2.66 -7.85
C TYR A 696 -11.94 3.77 -7.48
N ALA A 697 -13.09 3.40 -6.89
CA ALA A 697 -14.10 4.34 -6.43
C ALA A 697 -13.54 5.36 -5.43
N LYS A 698 -12.71 4.91 -4.49
CA LYS A 698 -12.02 5.80 -3.54
C LYS A 698 -10.93 6.69 -4.15
N THR A 699 -10.64 6.55 -5.44
CA THR A 699 -9.68 7.40 -6.18
C THR A 699 -10.35 8.42 -7.09
N LEU A 700 -11.69 8.39 -7.20
CA LEU A 700 -12.44 9.33 -8.02
C LEU A 700 -12.19 10.78 -7.58
N VAL A 701 -11.93 11.65 -8.55
CA VAL A 701 -11.69 13.08 -8.33
C VAL A 701 -12.68 13.91 -9.14
N GLY A 702 -13.17 15.00 -8.57
CA GLY A 702 -14.13 15.90 -9.21
C GLY A 702 -15.08 16.55 -8.21
N GLU A 703 -16.09 17.26 -8.71
CA GLU A 703 -17.17 17.85 -7.90
C GLU A 703 -18.51 17.13 -8.14
N GLY A 704 -18.50 16.06 -8.94
CA GLY A 704 -19.70 15.34 -9.34
C GLY A 704 -20.66 16.12 -10.21
N THR A 705 -20.33 17.33 -10.67
CA THR A 705 -21.24 18.21 -11.41
C THR A 705 -21.19 17.96 -12.92
N MET A 706 -22.18 18.46 -13.69
CA MET A 706 -22.17 18.34 -15.16
C MET A 706 -20.88 18.89 -15.83
N THR A 707 -20.27 19.93 -15.24
CA THR A 707 -19.09 20.60 -15.78
C THR A 707 -17.78 20.08 -15.19
N LYS A 708 -17.84 19.41 -14.03
CA LYS A 708 -16.72 18.75 -13.35
C LYS A 708 -17.21 17.41 -12.77
N PRO A 709 -17.52 16.42 -13.64
CA PRO A 709 -17.95 15.11 -13.18
C PRO A 709 -16.82 14.45 -12.37
N TYR A 710 -17.15 13.43 -11.58
CA TYR A 710 -16.12 12.56 -11.05
C TYR A 710 -15.46 11.78 -12.20
N GLU A 711 -14.14 11.81 -12.27
CA GLU A 711 -13.32 11.06 -13.23
C GLU A 711 -12.29 10.23 -12.45
N LEU A 712 -11.85 9.10 -13.03
CA LEU A 712 -10.64 8.43 -12.53
C LEU A 712 -9.42 9.32 -12.83
N PRO A 713 -8.40 9.36 -11.95
CA PRO A 713 -7.20 10.17 -12.17
C PRO A 713 -6.56 9.87 -13.53
N THR A 714 -6.18 10.91 -14.27
CA THR A 714 -5.66 10.77 -15.65
C THR A 714 -4.25 10.16 -15.71
N ASP A 715 -3.54 10.11 -14.60
CA ASP A 715 -2.27 9.38 -14.47
C ASP A 715 -2.53 8.01 -13.84
N THR A 716 -2.40 6.96 -14.64
CA THR A 716 -2.57 5.56 -14.20
C THR A 716 -1.23 4.88 -13.87
N SER A 717 -0.19 5.67 -13.57
CA SER A 717 0.88 5.19 -12.70
C SER A 717 0.30 4.98 -11.30
N SER A 718 -0.23 3.78 -11.05
CA SER A 718 -0.64 3.39 -9.71
C SER A 718 0.56 3.55 -8.77
N ASP A 719 0.48 4.51 -7.86
CA ASP A 719 1.45 4.68 -6.78
C ASP A 719 1.26 3.64 -5.66
N SER A 720 0.23 2.81 -5.80
CA SER A 720 0.03 1.63 -4.96
C SER A 720 0.43 0.34 -5.66
N ILE A 721 0.97 -0.59 -4.88
CA ILE A 721 1.20 -1.99 -5.26
C ILE A 721 -0.11 -2.75 -4.98
N MET A 722 -0.72 -3.28 -6.03
CA MET A 722 -2.01 -3.99 -5.95
C MET A 722 -1.90 -5.31 -5.17
N GLU A 723 -3.01 -5.79 -4.61
CA GLU A 723 -3.06 -7.16 -4.08
C GLU A 723 -3.03 -8.19 -5.24
N PRO A 724 -2.21 -9.26 -5.14
CA PRO A 724 -2.15 -10.32 -6.13
C PRO A 724 -3.24 -11.37 -5.87
N THR A 725 -3.82 -11.92 -6.94
CA THR A 725 -4.88 -12.92 -6.87
C THR A 725 -4.31 -14.34 -6.94
N LYS A 726 -4.91 -15.30 -6.24
CA LYS A 726 -4.56 -16.71 -6.36
C LYS A 726 -5.79 -17.60 -6.19
N GLU A 727 -6.06 -18.41 -7.20
CA GLU A 727 -7.25 -19.27 -7.27
C GLU A 727 -7.33 -20.22 -6.06
N GLY A 728 -8.43 -20.16 -5.31
CA GLY A 728 -8.65 -20.95 -4.09
C GLY A 728 -7.92 -20.45 -2.83
N TYR A 729 -7.24 -19.31 -2.89
CA TYR A 729 -6.54 -18.72 -1.74
C TYR A 729 -6.97 -17.26 -1.48
N THR A 730 -6.81 -16.80 -0.24
CA THR A 730 -6.92 -15.41 0.18
C THR A 730 -5.52 -14.83 0.35
N PHE A 731 -5.27 -13.63 -0.17
CA PHE A 731 -4.02 -12.91 0.05
C PHE A 731 -3.90 -12.48 1.52
N THR A 732 -2.74 -12.68 2.14
CA THR A 732 -2.51 -12.40 3.57
C THR A 732 -1.40 -11.37 3.83
N GLY A 733 -0.90 -10.72 2.78
CA GLY A 733 0.16 -9.71 2.86
C GLY A 733 1.45 -10.12 2.15
N TRP A 734 2.47 -9.29 2.28
CA TRP A 734 3.76 -9.47 1.61
C TRP A 734 4.84 -9.98 2.57
N THR A 735 5.92 -10.54 2.03
CA THR A 735 7.17 -10.83 2.75
C THR A 735 8.37 -10.49 1.90
N LYS A 736 9.32 -9.73 2.46
CA LYS A 736 10.56 -9.37 1.77
C LYS A 736 11.52 -10.56 1.78
N THR A 737 11.79 -11.11 0.59
CA THR A 737 12.63 -12.31 0.42
C THR A 737 14.09 -11.98 0.13
N SER A 738 14.38 -10.81 -0.45
CA SER A 738 15.76 -10.36 -0.67
C SER A 738 15.88 -8.83 -0.79
N GLY A 739 17.10 -8.33 -0.57
CA GLY A 739 17.47 -6.93 -0.81
C GLY A 739 17.20 -5.94 0.33
N ASN A 740 17.61 -4.70 0.11
CA ASN A 740 17.50 -3.61 1.08
C ASN A 740 16.16 -2.88 0.95
N GLY A 741 15.79 -2.10 1.97
CA GLY A 741 14.48 -1.44 2.05
C GLY A 741 13.59 -2.03 3.15
N THR A 742 12.53 -1.30 3.46
CA THR A 742 11.66 -1.54 4.62
C THR A 742 10.29 -1.97 4.14
N LEU A 743 9.83 -3.13 4.61
CA LEU A 743 8.48 -3.63 4.39
C LEU A 743 7.65 -3.38 5.66
N THR A 744 6.50 -2.73 5.52
CA THR A 744 5.49 -2.57 6.58
C THR A 744 4.24 -3.38 6.23
N SER A 745 3.18 -3.28 7.03
CA SER A 745 1.87 -3.86 6.70
C SER A 745 1.09 -3.07 5.65
N SER A 746 1.44 -1.80 5.39
CA SER A 746 0.73 -0.94 4.43
C SER A 746 1.60 -0.47 3.25
N SER A 747 2.92 -0.68 3.29
CA SER A 747 3.81 -0.11 2.27
C SER A 747 5.18 -0.78 2.16
N PHE A 748 5.87 -0.47 1.06
CA PHE A 748 7.27 -0.78 0.86
C PHE A 748 8.08 0.48 0.57
N THR A 749 9.17 0.70 1.32
CA THR A 749 10.13 1.80 1.12
C THR A 749 11.44 1.25 0.53
N MET A 750 11.89 1.83 -0.59
CA MET A 750 13.07 1.37 -1.32
C MET A 750 14.39 1.71 -0.59
N GLY A 751 15.26 0.71 -0.45
CA GLY A 751 16.60 0.86 0.12
C GLY A 751 17.71 0.94 -0.95
N GLU A 752 18.96 0.78 -0.53
CA GLU A 752 20.11 0.79 -1.45
C GLU A 752 20.25 -0.54 -2.21
N GLY A 753 20.00 -0.53 -3.51
CA GLY A 753 20.00 -1.73 -4.35
C GLY A 753 18.60 -2.34 -4.52
N GLY A 754 18.47 -3.28 -5.47
CA GLY A 754 17.19 -3.94 -5.75
C GLY A 754 16.67 -4.81 -4.61
N ALA A 755 15.36 -5.02 -4.59
CA ALA A 755 14.66 -5.79 -3.57
C ALA A 755 13.58 -6.71 -4.16
N THR A 756 13.16 -7.72 -3.40
CA THR A 756 12.08 -8.63 -3.78
C THR A 756 11.07 -8.76 -2.64
N ILE A 757 9.80 -8.53 -2.93
CA ILE A 757 8.69 -8.91 -2.05
C ILE A 757 7.88 -10.04 -2.70
N GLN A 758 7.50 -11.01 -1.89
CA GLN A 758 6.76 -12.21 -2.27
C GLN A 758 5.38 -12.21 -1.61
N ALA A 759 4.35 -12.60 -2.35
CA ALA A 759 2.98 -12.67 -1.88
C ALA A 759 2.76 -13.85 -0.91
N ASN A 760 2.01 -13.62 0.18
CA ASN A 760 1.56 -14.66 1.10
C ASN A 760 0.07 -14.94 0.90
N TYR A 761 -0.31 -16.19 1.18
CA TYR A 761 -1.66 -16.69 0.95
C TYR A 761 -2.09 -17.66 2.06
N SER A 762 -3.36 -17.62 2.44
CA SER A 762 -4.05 -18.68 3.18
C SER A 762 -5.03 -19.43 2.27
N PRO A 763 -5.20 -20.76 2.39
CA PRO A 763 -6.25 -21.46 1.66
C PRO A 763 -7.63 -20.92 2.06
N LYS A 764 -8.53 -20.75 1.09
CA LYS A 764 -9.94 -20.48 1.38
C LYS A 764 -10.59 -21.72 2.01
N GLU A 765 -11.55 -21.50 2.90
CA GLU A 765 -12.40 -22.57 3.42
C GLU A 765 -13.73 -22.59 2.67
N TYR A 766 -14.19 -23.80 2.36
CA TYR A 766 -15.39 -24.06 1.58
C TYR A 766 -16.32 -24.99 2.35
N GLN A 767 -17.62 -24.72 2.29
CA GLN A 767 -18.65 -25.53 2.93
C GLN A 767 -18.98 -26.75 2.06
N ILE A 768 -18.88 -27.93 2.68
CA ILE A 768 -19.32 -29.20 2.10
C ILE A 768 -20.65 -29.56 2.74
N THR A 769 -21.72 -29.56 1.95
CA THR A 769 -23.07 -29.90 2.36
C THR A 769 -23.36 -31.37 2.07
N PHE A 770 -23.92 -32.09 3.04
CA PHE A 770 -24.19 -33.52 2.97
C PHE A 770 -25.67 -33.77 2.71
N ASN A 771 -26.03 -33.96 1.45
CA ASN A 771 -27.40 -34.31 1.05
C ASN A 771 -27.59 -35.83 1.15
N ALA A 772 -28.27 -36.29 2.19
CA ALA A 772 -28.54 -37.70 2.43
C ALA A 772 -29.47 -38.37 1.37
N ASN A 773 -29.94 -37.65 0.35
CA ASN A 773 -30.52 -38.18 -0.89
C ASN A 773 -31.62 -39.24 -0.66
N GLY A 774 -32.61 -38.88 0.16
CA GLY A 774 -33.70 -39.77 0.63
C GLY A 774 -33.51 -40.30 2.05
N GLY A 775 -32.26 -40.40 2.52
CA GLY A 775 -31.92 -40.74 3.90
C GLY A 775 -31.86 -39.54 4.85
N SER A 776 -31.22 -39.76 6.00
CA SER A 776 -30.97 -38.78 7.06
C SER A 776 -29.49 -38.73 7.43
N THR A 777 -29.00 -37.57 7.89
CA THR A 777 -27.63 -37.38 8.40
C THR A 777 -27.66 -36.46 9.63
N THR A 778 -26.82 -36.72 10.62
CA THR A 778 -26.65 -35.86 11.80
C THR A 778 -25.72 -34.68 11.53
N THR A 779 -24.84 -34.79 10.53
CA THR A 779 -23.95 -33.73 10.07
C THR A 779 -24.43 -33.25 8.70
N ALA A 780 -25.13 -32.12 8.66
CA ALA A 780 -25.65 -31.54 7.42
C ALA A 780 -24.59 -30.80 6.60
N SER A 781 -23.52 -30.30 7.22
CA SER A 781 -22.37 -29.72 6.53
C SER A 781 -21.09 -29.74 7.38
N LYS A 782 -19.94 -29.55 6.73
CA LYS A 782 -18.63 -29.25 7.34
C LYS A 782 -17.91 -28.17 6.52
N THR A 783 -16.77 -27.66 6.98
CA THR A 783 -15.82 -26.93 6.13
C THR A 783 -14.66 -27.83 5.70
N VAL A 784 -14.02 -27.48 4.58
CA VAL A 784 -12.75 -28.01 4.10
C VAL A 784 -11.91 -26.87 3.53
N SER A 785 -10.59 -26.90 3.74
CA SER A 785 -9.68 -25.91 3.17
C SER A 785 -9.28 -26.30 1.74
N TYR A 786 -9.11 -25.33 0.86
CA TYR A 786 -8.61 -25.55 -0.50
C TYR A 786 -7.27 -26.31 -0.52
N ALA A 787 -7.10 -27.18 -1.51
CA ALA A 787 -5.96 -28.07 -1.69
C ALA A 787 -5.67 -29.03 -0.50
N SER A 788 -6.62 -29.21 0.43
CA SER A 788 -6.53 -30.17 1.55
C SER A 788 -7.42 -31.40 1.33
N GLU A 789 -7.18 -32.47 2.07
CA GLU A 789 -8.08 -33.64 2.06
C GLU A 789 -9.46 -33.30 2.67
N TYR A 790 -10.55 -33.92 2.18
CA TYR A 790 -11.88 -33.74 2.79
C TYR A 790 -11.91 -34.16 4.27
N GLY A 791 -11.04 -35.07 4.70
CA GLY A 791 -11.04 -35.64 6.05
C GLY A 791 -12.27 -36.49 6.33
N GLU A 792 -12.55 -36.78 7.60
CA GLU A 792 -13.67 -37.65 7.98
C GLU A 792 -15.03 -37.16 7.42
N LEU A 793 -15.78 -38.08 6.82
CA LEU A 793 -17.10 -37.83 6.21
C LEU A 793 -18.17 -38.52 7.08
N PRO A 794 -19.35 -37.90 7.29
CA PRO A 794 -20.40 -38.49 8.11
C PRO A 794 -21.03 -39.71 7.42
N THR A 795 -21.55 -40.66 8.20
CA THR A 795 -22.31 -41.80 7.67
C THR A 795 -23.81 -41.52 7.80
N PRO A 796 -24.55 -41.34 6.70
CA PRO A 796 -26.00 -41.16 6.72
C PRO A 796 -26.72 -42.50 6.90
N ALA A 797 -28.00 -42.47 7.27
CA ALA A 797 -28.87 -43.64 7.40
C ALA A 797 -30.16 -43.48 6.58
N TYR A 798 -30.54 -44.52 5.84
CA TYR A 798 -31.81 -44.61 5.11
C TYR A 798 -32.44 -45.99 5.33
N GLU A 799 -33.64 -46.02 5.92
CA GLU A 799 -34.32 -47.26 6.30
C GLU A 799 -34.62 -48.13 5.06
N GLY A 800 -34.18 -49.39 5.09
CA GLY A 800 -34.28 -50.33 3.96
C GLY A 800 -33.18 -50.20 2.90
N TYR A 801 -32.19 -49.32 3.08
CA TYR A 801 -31.12 -49.08 2.11
C TYR A 801 -29.72 -49.07 2.75
N LYS A 802 -28.74 -49.61 2.02
CA LYS A 802 -27.31 -49.62 2.35
C LYS A 802 -26.64 -48.38 1.76
N PHE A 803 -25.89 -47.64 2.57
CA PHE A 803 -25.07 -46.50 2.12
C PHE A 803 -23.87 -46.99 1.31
N LEU A 804 -23.69 -46.46 0.10
CA LEU A 804 -22.58 -46.80 -0.80
C LEU A 804 -21.42 -45.79 -0.74
N GLY A 805 -21.66 -44.60 -0.20
CA GLY A 805 -20.69 -43.51 -0.12
C GLY A 805 -21.25 -42.16 -0.55
N TRP A 806 -20.41 -41.13 -0.44
CA TRP A 806 -20.69 -39.78 -0.91
C TRP A 806 -20.22 -39.59 -2.34
N PHE A 807 -21.05 -38.96 -3.17
CA PHE A 807 -20.79 -38.72 -4.58
C PHE A 807 -21.04 -37.26 -4.98
N THR A 808 -20.40 -36.80 -6.04
CA THR A 808 -20.55 -35.42 -6.53
C THR A 808 -21.89 -35.12 -7.22
N ALA A 809 -22.81 -36.09 -7.32
CA ALA A 809 -24.12 -35.93 -7.94
C ALA A 809 -25.15 -36.90 -7.31
N SER A 810 -26.44 -36.55 -7.34
CA SER A 810 -27.54 -37.36 -6.79
C SER A 810 -27.79 -38.69 -7.50
N SER A 811 -27.31 -38.81 -8.74
CA SER A 811 -27.24 -40.05 -9.53
C SER A 811 -26.00 -40.00 -10.41
N GLY A 812 -25.22 -41.09 -10.45
CA GLY A 812 -23.87 -41.09 -11.02
C GLY A 812 -22.89 -40.19 -10.24
N GLY A 813 -21.97 -39.53 -10.94
CA GLY A 813 -20.92 -38.71 -10.33
C GLY A 813 -19.71 -39.52 -9.84
N THR A 814 -18.73 -38.82 -9.27
CA THR A 814 -17.49 -39.41 -8.74
C THR A 814 -17.62 -39.64 -7.25
N GLN A 815 -17.16 -40.79 -6.74
CA GLN A 815 -17.13 -41.06 -5.30
C GLN A 815 -16.08 -40.17 -4.62
N VAL A 816 -16.46 -39.54 -3.52
CA VAL A 816 -15.57 -38.73 -2.68
C VAL A 816 -15.23 -39.52 -1.43
N LEU A 817 -13.93 -39.66 -1.19
CA LEU A 817 -13.34 -40.33 -0.03
C LEU A 817 -12.77 -39.27 0.91
N SER A 818 -12.52 -39.65 2.17
CA SER A 818 -11.86 -38.77 3.14
C SER A 818 -10.49 -38.27 2.67
N SER A 819 -9.76 -39.09 1.91
CA SER A 819 -8.44 -38.76 1.32
C SER A 819 -8.50 -38.10 -0.05
N THR A 820 -9.69 -37.76 -0.57
CA THR A 820 -9.79 -36.97 -1.81
C THR A 820 -9.30 -35.54 -1.54
N ILE A 821 -8.57 -34.92 -2.47
CA ILE A 821 -8.13 -33.51 -2.33
C ILE A 821 -9.23 -32.56 -2.81
N TYR A 822 -9.50 -31.52 -2.03
CA TYR A 822 -10.41 -30.44 -2.39
C TYR A 822 -9.76 -29.47 -3.38
N SER A 823 -10.06 -29.62 -4.66
CA SER A 823 -9.56 -28.77 -5.75
C SER A 823 -10.65 -27.93 -6.40
N ILE A 824 -11.77 -27.69 -5.69
CA ILE A 824 -12.89 -26.86 -6.14
C ILE A 824 -12.81 -25.53 -5.40
N THR A 825 -13.09 -24.42 -6.09
CA THR A 825 -13.00 -23.05 -5.54
C THR A 825 -14.34 -22.44 -5.13
N ASP A 826 -15.32 -23.30 -4.89
CA ASP A 826 -16.68 -22.99 -4.41
C ASP A 826 -17.06 -23.99 -3.31
N ASN A 827 -18.21 -23.80 -2.67
CA ASN A 827 -18.88 -24.79 -1.83
C ASN A 827 -19.38 -25.97 -2.67
N GLN A 828 -19.53 -27.15 -2.07
CA GLN A 828 -19.98 -28.34 -2.78
C GLN A 828 -21.06 -29.10 -2.00
N THR A 829 -22.06 -29.63 -2.71
CA THR A 829 -22.96 -30.64 -2.15
C THR A 829 -22.50 -32.04 -2.54
N LEU A 830 -22.30 -32.89 -1.54
CA LEU A 830 -22.11 -34.32 -1.71
C LEU A 830 -23.44 -35.04 -1.46
N TYR A 831 -23.73 -36.03 -2.30
CA TYR A 831 -24.97 -36.79 -2.28
C TYR A 831 -24.72 -38.22 -1.84
N ALA A 832 -25.53 -38.72 -0.93
CA ALA A 832 -25.47 -40.11 -0.52
C ALA A 832 -25.99 -41.02 -1.64
N HIS A 833 -25.29 -42.12 -1.91
CA HIS A 833 -25.78 -43.17 -2.81
C HIS A 833 -26.22 -44.39 -2.01
N TRP A 834 -27.25 -45.06 -2.51
CA TRP A 834 -28.03 -46.06 -1.78
C TRP A 834 -28.27 -47.31 -2.61
N GLN A 835 -28.25 -48.48 -1.97
CA GLN A 835 -28.64 -49.76 -2.55
C GLN A 835 -29.76 -50.38 -1.70
N VAL A 836 -30.83 -50.89 -2.33
CA VAL A 836 -31.93 -51.57 -1.63
C VAL A 836 -31.38 -52.79 -0.88
N ALA A 837 -31.70 -52.91 0.41
CA ALA A 837 -31.40 -54.12 1.19
C ALA A 837 -32.43 -55.22 0.87
N ALA A 838 -31.96 -56.43 0.53
CA ALA A 838 -32.83 -57.56 0.19
C ALA A 838 -33.30 -58.28 1.47
N GLY A 839 -34.55 -58.08 1.89
CA GLY A 839 -35.07 -58.67 3.12
C GLY A 839 -35.21 -60.20 3.12
N THR A 840 -35.45 -60.77 4.30
CA THR A 840 -35.51 -62.21 4.61
C THR A 840 -36.38 -63.06 3.67
N GLU A 841 -37.49 -62.51 3.17
CA GLU A 841 -38.34 -63.18 2.18
C GLU A 841 -37.61 -63.51 0.87
N ALA A 842 -36.69 -62.62 0.42
CA ALA A 842 -35.92 -62.83 -0.80
C ALA A 842 -34.89 -63.97 -0.63
N THR A 843 -34.21 -64.04 0.53
CA THR A 843 -33.30 -65.14 0.86
C THR A 843 -34.05 -66.48 1.02
N LEU A 844 -35.22 -66.50 1.68
CA LEU A 844 -36.09 -67.68 1.74
C LEU A 844 -36.50 -68.16 0.34
N GLY A 845 -36.87 -67.23 -0.55
CA GLY A 845 -37.22 -67.52 -1.95
C GLY A 845 -36.06 -68.10 -2.75
N ALA A 846 -34.87 -67.50 -2.67
CA ALA A 846 -33.66 -67.96 -3.35
C ALA A 846 -33.25 -69.37 -2.92
N LEU A 847 -33.35 -69.65 -1.62
CA LEU A 847 -33.06 -70.96 -1.03
C LEU A 847 -34.24 -71.93 -1.09
N LYS A 848 -35.37 -71.54 -1.70
CA LYS A 848 -36.59 -72.36 -1.84
C LYS A 848 -37.12 -72.95 -0.52
N VAL A 849 -36.88 -72.24 0.58
CA VAL A 849 -37.22 -72.69 1.94
C VAL A 849 -38.68 -72.35 2.24
N THR A 850 -39.44 -73.34 2.71
CA THR A 850 -40.77 -73.13 3.30
C THR A 850 -40.70 -73.41 4.80
N PRO A 851 -40.75 -72.38 5.66
CA PRO A 851 -40.75 -72.55 7.11
C PRO A 851 -41.98 -73.32 7.61
N LYS A 852 -41.81 -74.14 8.65
CA LYS A 852 -42.90 -74.82 9.36
C LYS A 852 -43.49 -73.91 10.44
N SER A 853 -44.80 -74.01 10.62
CA SER A 853 -45.54 -73.29 11.66
C SER A 853 -45.34 -73.90 13.05
N GLY A 854 -45.18 -73.06 14.07
CA GLY A 854 -45.05 -73.45 15.48
C GLY A 854 -43.61 -73.68 15.92
N THR A 855 -43.42 -74.00 17.21
CA THR A 855 -42.10 -74.21 17.82
C THR A 855 -41.88 -75.69 18.09
N PRO A 856 -40.73 -76.29 17.68
CA PRO A 856 -40.41 -77.68 17.99
C PRO A 856 -40.06 -77.84 19.47
N THR A 857 -40.09 -79.09 19.97
CA THR A 857 -39.56 -79.40 21.31
C THR A 857 -38.05 -79.63 21.25
N PHE A 858 -37.30 -78.94 22.11
CA PHE A 858 -35.85 -79.09 22.22
C PHE A 858 -35.42 -80.17 23.23
N ALA A 859 -36.38 -80.73 23.99
CA ALA A 859 -36.13 -81.77 25.00
C ALA A 859 -35.45 -83.02 24.42
N ASN A 860 -35.80 -83.39 23.19
CA ASN A 860 -35.29 -84.57 22.51
C ASN A 860 -34.32 -84.20 21.39
N ALA A 861 -33.35 -85.07 21.14
CA ALA A 861 -32.48 -85.02 19.97
C ALA A 861 -33.29 -85.14 18.66
N ALA A 862 -33.12 -84.18 17.76
CA ALA A 862 -33.75 -84.19 16.43
C ALA A 862 -33.00 -85.16 15.50
N THR A 863 -33.46 -86.41 15.45
CA THR A 863 -32.78 -87.50 14.72
C THR A 863 -33.26 -87.68 13.27
N THR A 864 -34.37 -87.05 12.90
CA THR A 864 -34.93 -87.00 11.54
C THR A 864 -34.78 -85.59 10.95
N ASP A 865 -35.02 -85.41 9.66
CA ASP A 865 -35.21 -84.08 9.08
C ASP A 865 -36.48 -83.46 9.67
N GLU A 866 -36.32 -82.45 10.52
CA GLU A 866 -37.43 -81.69 11.10
C GLU A 866 -37.73 -80.41 10.29
N GLY A 867 -36.95 -80.08 9.28
CA GLY A 867 -37.13 -78.92 8.40
C GLY A 867 -36.61 -77.60 8.99
N VAL A 868 -37.24 -76.50 8.60
CA VAL A 868 -36.89 -75.13 9.02
C VAL A 868 -37.99 -74.54 9.89
N TYR A 869 -37.61 -73.90 10.99
CA TYR A 869 -38.51 -73.23 11.95
C TYR A 869 -38.07 -71.79 12.18
N SER A 870 -38.96 -70.94 12.69
CA SER A 870 -38.67 -69.53 12.99
C SER A 870 -38.36 -69.26 14.46
N MET A 871 -37.53 -68.26 14.73
CA MET A 871 -37.23 -67.72 16.07
C MET A 871 -36.72 -66.28 15.94
N GLU A 872 -37.05 -65.40 16.89
CA GLU A 872 -36.54 -64.03 16.90
C GLU A 872 -35.03 -63.97 17.20
N ASP A 873 -34.32 -63.10 16.49
CA ASP A 873 -32.94 -62.68 16.74
C ASP A 873 -32.82 -61.14 16.83
N ASP A 874 -31.61 -60.62 16.96
CA ASP A 874 -31.35 -59.17 17.09
C ASP A 874 -31.67 -58.34 15.82
N TYR A 875 -32.18 -58.99 14.77
CA TYR A 875 -32.56 -58.43 13.48
C TYR A 875 -34.04 -58.72 13.12
N GLY A 876 -34.75 -59.52 13.91
CA GLY A 876 -36.16 -59.85 13.74
C GLY A 876 -36.40 -61.36 13.59
N THR A 877 -37.44 -61.74 12.84
CA THR A 877 -37.80 -63.15 12.65
C THR A 877 -36.77 -63.89 11.77
N SER A 878 -35.92 -64.69 12.41
CA SER A 878 -34.93 -65.56 11.77
C SER A 878 -35.47 -66.97 11.54
N TYR A 879 -34.82 -67.74 10.66
CA TYR A 879 -35.25 -69.07 10.23
C TYR A 879 -34.09 -70.08 10.28
N TYR A 880 -34.18 -71.10 11.15
CA TYR A 880 -33.10 -72.05 11.41
C TYR A 880 -33.44 -73.48 10.95
N TYR A 881 -32.42 -74.19 10.48
CA TYR A 881 -32.52 -75.59 10.07
C TYR A 881 -32.40 -76.53 11.28
N ARG A 882 -33.21 -77.60 11.33
CA ARG A 882 -33.25 -78.54 12.45
C ARG A 882 -33.26 -80.02 12.01
N GLY A 883 -32.43 -80.83 12.68
CA GLY A 883 -32.40 -82.28 12.54
C GLY A 883 -31.53 -82.78 11.39
N ALA A 884 -31.89 -83.91 10.79
CA ALA A 884 -31.10 -84.59 9.75
C ALA A 884 -31.28 -83.99 8.34
N VAL A 885 -31.36 -82.66 8.21
CA VAL A 885 -31.56 -81.94 6.93
C VAL A 885 -30.45 -82.17 5.91
N GLU A 886 -30.81 -82.47 4.66
CA GLU A 886 -29.85 -82.72 3.57
C GLU A 886 -29.72 -81.56 2.56
N ASN A 887 -30.58 -80.55 2.65
CA ASN A 887 -30.75 -79.44 1.69
C ASN A 887 -30.21 -78.09 2.21
N ASN A 888 -29.15 -78.09 3.02
CA ASN A 888 -28.57 -76.90 3.65
C ASN A 888 -27.07 -76.69 3.37
N TYR A 889 -26.54 -77.23 2.27
CA TYR A 889 -25.16 -77.00 1.82
C TYR A 889 -25.03 -75.72 0.99
N VAL A 890 -24.00 -74.92 1.29
CA VAL A 890 -23.56 -73.79 0.47
C VAL A 890 -22.15 -74.06 -0.02
N LYS A 891 -21.84 -73.68 -1.27
CA LYS A 891 -20.49 -73.63 -1.82
C LYS A 891 -20.09 -72.17 -2.04
N PHE A 892 -19.01 -71.76 -1.40
CA PHE A 892 -18.54 -70.37 -1.37
C PHE A 892 -17.02 -70.32 -1.18
N GLY A 893 -16.34 -69.61 -2.08
CA GLY A 893 -14.89 -69.36 -1.99
C GLY A 893 -14.02 -70.61 -2.14
N GLY A 894 -14.50 -71.63 -2.85
CA GLY A 894 -13.85 -72.94 -2.96
C GLY A 894 -14.10 -73.90 -1.79
N PHE A 895 -14.97 -73.53 -0.84
CA PHE A 895 -15.30 -74.33 0.34
C PHE A 895 -16.79 -74.67 0.43
N TYR A 896 -17.09 -75.74 1.13
CA TYR A 896 -18.44 -76.16 1.51
C TYR A 896 -18.75 -75.68 2.92
N TRP A 897 -20.00 -75.30 3.13
CA TRP A 897 -20.55 -74.75 4.37
C TRP A 897 -21.92 -75.39 4.64
N ARG A 898 -22.35 -75.44 5.91
CA ARG A 898 -23.74 -75.78 6.28
C ARG A 898 -24.46 -74.51 6.74
N ILE A 899 -25.67 -74.27 6.26
CA ILE A 899 -26.52 -73.19 6.78
C ILE A 899 -26.99 -73.59 8.18
N ILE A 900 -26.78 -72.71 9.14
CA ILE A 900 -27.37 -72.79 10.48
C ILE A 900 -28.75 -72.12 10.42
N ARG A 901 -28.78 -70.85 10.03
CA ARG A 901 -29.99 -70.01 9.98
C ARG A 901 -29.89 -68.88 8.96
N ILE A 902 -31.04 -68.38 8.54
CA ILE A 902 -31.22 -67.10 7.86
C ILE A 902 -31.61 -66.11 8.95
N ASN A 903 -30.83 -65.05 9.16
CA ASN A 903 -31.06 -64.07 10.22
C ASN A 903 -32.26 -63.15 9.89
N GLY A 904 -32.74 -62.37 10.86
CA GLY A 904 -33.91 -61.51 10.69
C GLY A 904 -33.78 -60.40 9.64
N ASP A 905 -32.55 -60.06 9.22
CA ASP A 905 -32.22 -59.13 8.13
C ASP A 905 -32.10 -59.79 6.74
N GLY A 906 -32.19 -61.12 6.68
CA GLY A 906 -32.00 -61.92 5.46
C GLY A 906 -30.57 -62.38 5.19
N SER A 907 -29.60 -62.03 6.03
CA SER A 907 -28.23 -62.56 5.94
C SER A 907 -28.19 -64.06 6.25
N LEU A 908 -27.25 -64.79 5.65
CA LEU A 908 -27.20 -66.25 5.74
C LEU A 908 -26.05 -66.71 6.65
N ARG A 909 -26.38 -67.11 7.88
CA ARG A 909 -25.43 -67.66 8.85
C ARG A 909 -25.06 -69.10 8.52
N MET A 910 -23.78 -69.34 8.24
CA MET A 910 -23.27 -70.65 7.85
C MET A 910 -21.95 -71.01 8.52
N ILE A 911 -21.79 -72.29 8.83
CA ILE A 911 -20.62 -72.89 9.47
C ILE A 911 -19.77 -73.62 8.44
N TYR A 912 -18.44 -73.46 8.55
CA TYR A 912 -17.47 -74.07 7.66
C TYR A 912 -17.55 -75.60 7.72
N ASP A 913 -17.94 -76.24 6.61
CA ASP A 913 -18.01 -77.70 6.50
C ASP A 913 -16.63 -78.25 6.12
N GLY A 914 -16.07 -77.78 4.99
CA GLY A 914 -14.75 -78.21 4.56
C GLY A 914 -14.41 -77.94 3.09
N THR A 915 -13.47 -78.72 2.56
CA THR A 915 -13.10 -78.76 1.14
C THR A 915 -13.99 -79.69 0.31
N GLN A 916 -14.88 -80.45 0.95
CA GLN A 916 -15.89 -81.30 0.31
C GLN A 916 -17.16 -81.38 1.19
N ALA A 917 -18.32 -81.63 0.59
CA ALA A 917 -19.56 -81.89 1.31
C ALA A 917 -19.61 -83.33 1.85
N TRP A 918 -20.03 -83.50 3.11
CA TRP A 918 -20.13 -84.82 3.76
C TRP A 918 -21.58 -85.17 4.14
N PRO A 919 -22.13 -86.34 3.78
CA PRO A 919 -23.48 -86.73 4.20
C PRO A 919 -23.70 -86.69 5.73
N ASN A 920 -24.95 -86.53 6.14
CA ASN A 920 -25.34 -86.60 7.56
C ASN A 920 -25.07 -88.02 8.11
N GLY A 921 -24.68 -88.12 9.38
CA GLY A 921 -24.41 -89.39 10.07
C GLY A 921 -23.22 -90.23 9.54
N ASN A 922 -22.64 -89.90 8.38
CA ASN A 922 -21.54 -90.67 7.81
C ASN A 922 -20.20 -90.26 8.46
N GLY A 923 -19.53 -91.23 9.08
CA GLY A 923 -18.44 -90.99 10.02
C GLY A 923 -17.06 -91.50 9.61
N ALA A 924 -16.81 -91.61 8.30
CA ALA A 924 -15.73 -92.43 7.77
C ALA A 924 -14.45 -91.67 7.37
N VAL A 925 -13.68 -91.18 8.36
CA VAL A 925 -12.21 -91.45 8.47
C VAL A 925 -11.62 -90.96 9.80
N PRO A 926 -10.64 -91.69 10.40
CA PRO A 926 -9.78 -91.14 11.44
C PRO A 926 -8.86 -90.06 10.88
N PHE A 927 -8.95 -88.83 11.38
CA PHE A 927 -8.06 -87.72 11.01
C PHE A 927 -6.67 -87.90 11.64
N THR A 928 -5.72 -88.52 10.93
CA THR A 928 -4.32 -88.64 11.39
C THR A 928 -3.31 -87.84 10.56
N THR A 929 -3.68 -87.34 9.38
CA THR A 929 -2.90 -86.39 8.57
C THR A 929 -3.81 -85.44 7.78
N SER A 930 -3.28 -84.27 7.40
CA SER A 930 -3.98 -83.13 6.78
C SER A 930 -4.69 -83.46 5.46
N GLY A 931 -5.97 -83.07 5.29
CA GLY A 931 -6.59 -83.03 3.96
C GLY A 931 -8.10 -82.75 3.82
N SER A 932 -8.96 -83.25 4.70
CA SER A 932 -10.40 -83.44 4.36
C SER A 932 -11.36 -82.97 5.46
N ASN A 933 -11.74 -81.68 5.48
CA ASN A 933 -12.40 -81.06 6.63
C ASN A 933 -13.90 -81.38 6.82
N ARG A 934 -14.27 -81.62 8.10
CA ARG A 934 -15.52 -81.33 8.84
C ARG A 934 -15.29 -81.81 10.27
N PHE A 935 -15.07 -81.00 11.30
CA PHE A 935 -14.48 -79.66 11.37
C PHE A 935 -12.97 -79.76 11.63
N THR A 936 -12.21 -78.66 11.52
CA THR A 936 -10.74 -78.70 11.43
C THR A 936 -10.08 -78.96 12.79
N TYR A 937 -9.26 -80.01 12.91
CA TYR A 937 -8.48 -80.28 14.13
C TYR A 937 -7.28 -79.33 14.23
N THR A 938 -7.30 -78.41 15.20
CA THR A 938 -6.33 -77.29 15.26
C THR A 938 -5.14 -77.56 16.18
N LYS A 939 -5.29 -78.45 17.17
CA LYS A 939 -4.39 -78.60 18.33
C LYS A 939 -4.19 -77.30 19.13
N LYS A 940 -5.11 -76.33 19.02
CA LYS A 940 -5.10 -75.07 19.75
C LYS A 940 -6.10 -75.13 20.90
N ALA A 941 -5.64 -74.76 22.09
CA ALA A 941 -6.49 -74.47 23.24
C ALA A 941 -7.41 -73.28 22.93
N TRP A 942 -8.51 -73.16 23.66
CA TRP A 942 -9.31 -71.93 23.66
C TRP A 942 -8.51 -70.78 24.29
N ASN A 943 -7.92 -71.04 25.47
CA ASN A 943 -6.97 -70.19 26.17
C ASN A 943 -5.93 -71.04 26.90
N ALA A 944 -4.67 -70.60 26.93
CA ALA A 944 -3.59 -71.23 27.70
C ALA A 944 -3.75 -70.99 29.20
N ASN A 945 -4.40 -69.90 29.58
CA ASN A 945 -4.79 -69.59 30.96
C ASN A 945 -6.25 -70.00 31.20
N TYR A 946 -6.56 -70.44 32.42
CA TYR A 946 -7.84 -71.10 32.73
C TYR A 946 -8.38 -70.86 34.14
N ASN A 947 -7.57 -70.25 35.02
CA ASN A 947 -7.85 -70.11 36.45
C ASN A 947 -8.61 -68.83 36.84
N ASP A 948 -9.24 -68.19 35.86
CA ASP A 948 -10.02 -66.96 36.01
C ASP A 948 -11.22 -66.97 35.05
N ALA A 949 -12.36 -66.49 35.55
CA ALA A 949 -13.60 -66.34 34.79
C ALA A 949 -13.45 -65.54 33.48
N LYS A 950 -12.46 -64.64 33.37
CA LYS A 950 -12.21 -63.91 32.12
C LYS A 950 -11.86 -64.84 30.94
N TYR A 951 -11.25 -66.00 31.20
CA TYR A 951 -10.75 -66.91 30.15
C TYR A 951 -11.82 -67.82 29.51
N VAL A 952 -13.10 -67.73 29.88
CA VAL A 952 -14.19 -68.42 29.14
C VAL A 952 -14.67 -67.65 27.90
N GLY A 953 -14.24 -66.40 27.68
CA GLY A 953 -14.74 -65.57 26.60
C GLY A 953 -13.99 -65.70 25.28
N TRP A 954 -14.67 -65.36 24.18
CA TRP A 954 -14.09 -65.16 22.84
C TRP A 954 -13.00 -64.08 22.80
N MET A 955 -13.26 -62.99 23.55
CA MET A 955 -12.31 -61.95 23.92
C MET A 955 -12.51 -61.64 25.42
N PHE A 956 -11.51 -61.08 26.09
CA PHE A 956 -11.55 -60.82 27.53
C PHE A 956 -10.75 -59.57 27.93
N GLY A 957 -10.91 -59.14 29.18
CA GLY A 957 -10.20 -57.96 29.69
C GLY A 957 -8.84 -58.28 30.30
N GLY A 958 -7.79 -57.92 29.55
CA GLY A 958 -6.40 -57.85 30.02
C GLY A 958 -5.63 -59.18 30.04
N ASN A 959 -4.45 -59.18 29.41
CA ASN A 959 -3.49 -60.30 29.40
C ASN A 959 -2.29 -60.09 30.36
N ASP A 960 -2.48 -59.31 31.42
CA ASP A 960 -1.43 -58.89 32.37
C ASP A 960 -1.04 -59.98 33.39
N GLY A 961 -1.61 -61.18 33.29
CA GLY A 961 -1.47 -62.26 34.26
C GLY A 961 -2.24 -62.06 35.57
N SER A 962 -2.92 -60.92 35.77
CA SER A 962 -3.69 -60.63 36.99
C SER A 962 -5.07 -61.27 36.95
N ALA A 963 -5.54 -61.75 38.10
CA ALA A 963 -6.92 -62.19 38.27
C ALA A 963 -7.90 -61.02 38.13
N SER A 964 -9.08 -61.27 37.56
CA SER A 964 -10.14 -60.27 37.45
C SER A 964 -10.84 -60.07 38.80
N THR A 965 -11.11 -58.81 39.13
CA THR A 965 -11.67 -58.38 40.43
C THR A 965 -13.12 -57.89 40.32
N SER A 966 -13.65 -57.81 39.10
CA SER A 966 -15.03 -57.42 38.81
C SER A 966 -15.48 -57.97 37.46
N LEU A 967 -16.80 -58.14 37.27
CA LEU A 967 -17.39 -58.64 36.03
C LEU A 967 -17.00 -57.77 34.82
N ASN A 968 -17.02 -56.45 34.97
CA ASN A 968 -16.59 -55.49 33.95
C ASN A 968 -15.11 -55.66 33.56
N GLN A 969 -14.24 -56.06 34.51
CA GLN A 969 -12.84 -56.36 34.19
C GLN A 969 -12.73 -57.68 33.40
N ALA A 970 -13.48 -58.72 33.76
CA ALA A 970 -13.47 -59.98 33.04
C ALA A 970 -13.98 -59.83 31.58
N GLN A 971 -15.06 -59.05 31.40
CA GLN A 971 -15.75 -58.88 30.12
C GLN A 971 -15.22 -57.74 29.23
N LYS A 972 -14.10 -57.07 29.58
CA LYS A 972 -13.69 -55.80 28.92
C LYS A 972 -13.28 -55.90 27.43
N ASN A 973 -13.12 -57.11 26.87
CA ASN A 973 -12.84 -57.37 25.45
C ASN A 973 -11.65 -56.58 24.86
N THR A 974 -10.56 -56.48 25.60
CA THR A 974 -9.32 -55.80 25.16
C THR A 974 -8.23 -56.78 24.70
N THR A 975 -8.55 -58.08 24.67
CA THR A 975 -7.58 -59.16 24.44
C THR A 975 -8.31 -60.32 23.78
N ASP A 976 -7.74 -60.87 22.72
CA ASP A 976 -8.26 -62.04 22.03
C ASP A 976 -8.07 -63.32 22.85
N SER A 977 -8.95 -64.30 22.63
CA SER A 977 -8.64 -65.68 23.01
C SER A 977 -7.50 -66.24 22.16
N ASP A 978 -6.70 -67.14 22.74
CA ASP A 978 -5.61 -67.81 22.01
C ASP A 978 -6.11 -68.49 20.73
N LEU A 979 -7.34 -69.01 20.75
CA LEU A 979 -7.95 -69.60 19.56
C LEU A 979 -8.26 -68.58 18.45
N LYS A 980 -8.77 -67.39 18.81
CA LYS A 980 -9.07 -66.32 17.86
C LYS A 980 -7.78 -65.83 17.20
N GLU A 981 -6.81 -65.41 18.01
CA GLU A 981 -5.54 -64.85 17.54
C GLU A 981 -4.71 -65.88 16.75
N GLN A 982 -4.55 -67.10 17.28
CA GLN A 982 -3.61 -68.08 16.71
C GLN A 982 -4.20 -68.94 15.58
N TRP A 983 -5.51 -68.88 15.32
CA TRP A 983 -6.13 -69.71 14.28
C TRP A 983 -7.29 -69.06 13.52
N VAL A 984 -8.34 -68.59 14.18
CA VAL A 984 -9.58 -68.16 13.46
C VAL A 984 -9.34 -66.91 12.61
N ASP A 985 -8.71 -65.88 13.16
CA ASP A 985 -8.43 -64.64 12.42
C ASP A 985 -7.40 -64.84 11.29
N PRO A 986 -6.25 -65.52 11.51
CA PRO A 986 -5.34 -65.90 10.41
C PRO A 986 -6.00 -66.73 9.31
N TRP A 987 -6.89 -67.66 9.69
CA TRP A 987 -7.63 -68.48 8.74
C TRP A 987 -8.60 -67.64 7.90
N TYR A 988 -9.39 -66.76 8.53
CA TYR A 988 -10.33 -65.89 7.83
C TYR A 988 -9.60 -64.91 6.90
N LYS A 989 -8.52 -64.29 7.38
CA LYS A 989 -7.69 -63.41 6.54
C LYS A 989 -7.21 -64.14 5.28
N THR A 990 -6.62 -65.33 5.44
CA THR A 990 -6.04 -66.10 4.34
C THR A 990 -7.09 -66.61 3.35
N ASN A 991 -8.28 -66.98 3.83
CA ASN A 991 -9.28 -67.67 3.02
C ASN A 991 -10.40 -66.79 2.48
N ILE A 992 -10.68 -65.65 3.11
CA ILE A 992 -11.74 -64.71 2.74
C ILE A 992 -11.16 -63.36 2.31
N VAL A 993 -10.34 -62.72 3.15
CA VAL A 993 -9.83 -61.36 2.90
C VAL A 993 -8.85 -61.33 1.74
N ASP A 994 -7.79 -62.16 1.80
CA ASP A 994 -6.70 -62.19 0.83
C ASP A 994 -7.16 -62.73 -0.56
N LYS A 995 -8.36 -63.30 -0.62
CA LYS A 995 -9.03 -63.74 -1.86
C LYS A 995 -10.09 -62.75 -2.37
N GLY A 996 -10.29 -61.61 -1.71
CA GLY A 996 -11.27 -60.59 -2.11
C GLY A 996 -12.73 -60.96 -1.86
N PHE A 997 -13.00 -61.97 -1.01
CA PHE A 997 -14.37 -62.43 -0.71
C PHE A 997 -15.04 -61.64 0.42
N SER A 998 -14.34 -60.76 1.15
CA SER A 998 -14.91 -59.96 2.24
C SER A 998 -16.19 -59.21 1.86
N LYS A 999 -16.30 -58.74 0.61
CA LYS A 999 -17.48 -58.00 0.12
C LYS A 999 -18.78 -58.81 0.13
N TYR A 1000 -18.71 -60.14 0.25
CA TYR A 1000 -19.87 -61.04 0.32
C TYR A 1000 -20.29 -61.38 1.75
N VAL A 1001 -19.47 -61.02 2.75
CA VAL A 1001 -19.68 -61.36 4.17
C VAL A 1001 -20.20 -60.11 4.90
N SER A 1002 -21.19 -60.27 5.77
CA SER A 1002 -21.79 -59.19 6.55
C SER A 1002 -21.48 -59.28 8.05
N ASP A 1003 -21.66 -58.15 8.75
CA ASP A 1003 -21.10 -57.86 10.07
C ASP A 1003 -22.07 -58.22 11.21
N GLU A 1004 -22.66 -59.42 11.17
CA GLU A 1004 -23.72 -59.77 12.13
C GLU A 1004 -23.23 -60.34 13.46
N ILE A 1005 -23.98 -60.01 14.51
CA ILE A 1005 -23.68 -60.33 15.92
C ILE A 1005 -23.29 -61.79 16.15
N PHE A 1006 -22.10 -61.97 16.72
CA PHE A 1006 -21.66 -63.22 17.33
C PHE A 1006 -21.83 -63.13 18.85
N CYS A 1007 -22.85 -63.79 19.41
CA CYS A 1007 -23.17 -63.66 20.83
C CYS A 1007 -22.35 -64.62 21.71
N ASN A 1008 -21.49 -64.05 22.54
CA ASN A 1008 -20.64 -64.77 23.50
C ASN A 1008 -21.27 -64.89 24.90
N ASP A 1009 -22.42 -64.26 25.17
CA ASP A 1009 -23.28 -64.41 26.36
C ASP A 1009 -22.58 -64.85 27.69
N ARG A 1010 -21.69 -64.03 28.25
CA ARG A 1010 -21.19 -64.22 29.63
C ARG A 1010 -22.13 -63.60 30.67
N SER A 1011 -23.43 -63.57 30.41
CA SER A 1011 -24.40 -63.19 31.45
C SER A 1011 -24.30 -64.16 32.63
N THR A 1012 -24.52 -63.67 33.85
CA THR A 1012 -24.35 -64.44 35.09
C THR A 1012 -25.69 -64.66 35.80
N PRO A 1013 -26.55 -65.55 35.28
CA PRO A 1013 -27.94 -65.68 35.75
C PRO A 1013 -28.07 -66.25 37.18
N GLY A 1014 -27.01 -66.89 37.71
CA GLY A 1014 -26.88 -67.27 39.11
C GLY A 1014 -27.67 -68.53 39.53
N GLN A 1015 -27.38 -69.03 40.74
CA GLN A 1015 -27.90 -70.30 41.29
C GLN A 1015 -29.41 -70.52 41.13
N SER A 1016 -30.23 -69.47 41.27
CA SER A 1016 -31.69 -69.60 41.13
C SER A 1016 -32.12 -69.96 39.71
N ALA A 1017 -31.39 -69.48 38.69
CA ALA A 1017 -31.64 -69.72 37.28
C ALA A 1017 -30.86 -70.93 36.74
N THR A 1018 -29.65 -71.22 37.23
CA THR A 1018 -28.85 -72.36 36.74
C THR A 1018 -29.15 -73.66 37.49
N GLY A 1019 -29.65 -73.57 38.72
CA GLY A 1019 -29.90 -74.73 39.58
C GLY A 1019 -28.64 -75.41 40.11
N TRP A 1020 -27.44 -74.91 39.76
CA TRP A 1020 -26.17 -75.43 40.24
C TRP A 1020 -25.87 -74.82 41.61
N SER A 1021 -25.74 -75.67 42.64
CA SER A 1021 -25.60 -75.24 44.05
C SER A 1021 -24.34 -74.43 44.37
N SER A 1022 -23.40 -74.37 43.44
CA SER A 1022 -22.10 -73.70 43.57
C SER A 1022 -22.01 -72.40 42.77
N ASP A 1023 -23.04 -72.05 41.99
CA ASP A 1023 -23.03 -70.87 41.13
C ASP A 1023 -23.18 -69.58 41.93
N THR A 1024 -22.09 -68.82 42.05
CA THR A 1024 -22.06 -67.53 42.73
C THR A 1024 -22.69 -66.40 41.94
N GLY A 1025 -22.89 -66.56 40.62
CA GLY A 1025 -23.35 -65.49 39.73
C GLY A 1025 -22.37 -64.30 39.57
N LEU A 1026 -21.12 -64.41 40.04
CA LEU A 1026 -20.19 -63.27 40.07
C LEU A 1026 -19.46 -63.03 38.74
N GLY A 1027 -19.00 -64.08 38.04
CA GLY A 1027 -18.38 -63.97 36.71
C GLY A 1027 -17.04 -63.24 36.65
N TYR A 1028 -16.30 -63.19 37.75
CA TYR A 1028 -14.93 -62.67 37.81
C TYR A 1028 -14.08 -63.47 38.80
N GLY A 1029 -12.76 -63.39 38.67
CA GLY A 1029 -11.80 -64.08 39.50
C GLY A 1029 -11.95 -65.60 39.38
N SER A 1030 -11.63 -66.30 40.46
CA SER A 1030 -11.81 -67.75 40.57
C SER A 1030 -13.18 -68.16 41.13
N ASN A 1031 -14.19 -67.28 41.06
CA ASN A 1031 -15.50 -67.55 41.63
C ASN A 1031 -16.30 -68.50 40.73
N ALA A 1032 -16.79 -69.60 41.31
CA ALA A 1032 -17.60 -70.57 40.59
C ALA A 1032 -18.85 -69.89 40.02
N THR A 1033 -19.01 -69.93 38.70
CA THR A 1033 -20.04 -69.17 37.98
C THR A 1033 -20.52 -69.96 36.78
N ALA A 1034 -21.83 -70.05 36.57
CA ALA A 1034 -22.40 -70.56 35.32
C ALA A 1034 -22.95 -69.41 34.46
N TYR A 1035 -22.75 -69.51 33.14
CA TYR A 1035 -23.08 -68.44 32.20
C TYR A 1035 -24.44 -68.65 31.52
N GLY A 1036 -24.95 -67.62 30.82
CA GLY A 1036 -26.31 -67.53 30.30
C GLY A 1036 -26.84 -68.79 29.61
N ALA A 1037 -26.05 -69.40 28.72
CA ALA A 1037 -26.42 -70.63 28.02
C ALA A 1037 -26.66 -71.84 28.95
N VAL A 1038 -26.00 -71.93 30.11
CA VAL A 1038 -26.25 -73.02 31.10
C VAL A 1038 -27.65 -72.91 31.71
N ALA A 1039 -28.18 -71.70 31.88
CA ALA A 1039 -29.54 -71.50 32.41
C ALA A 1039 -30.65 -71.85 31.40
N ARG A 1040 -30.33 -71.90 30.10
CA ARG A 1040 -31.27 -72.21 29.01
C ARG A 1040 -31.17 -73.65 28.51
N GLU A 1041 -29.95 -74.12 28.27
CA GLU A 1041 -29.69 -75.45 27.70
C GLU A 1041 -29.44 -76.53 28.76
N GLY A 1042 -29.22 -76.11 30.00
CA GLY A 1042 -29.00 -76.99 31.14
C GLY A 1042 -27.55 -77.46 31.31
N TRP A 1043 -27.33 -78.19 32.41
CA TRP A 1043 -26.06 -78.84 32.74
C TRP A 1043 -26.30 -80.34 32.97
N ASN A 1044 -25.34 -81.17 32.54
CA ASN A 1044 -25.44 -82.62 32.66
C ASN A 1044 -25.36 -83.08 34.13
N GLY A 1045 -26.51 -83.23 34.79
CA GLY A 1045 -26.63 -83.78 36.15
C GLY A 1045 -27.68 -83.15 37.06
N THR A 1046 -28.31 -82.03 36.69
CA THR A 1046 -29.34 -81.34 37.52
C THR A 1046 -30.74 -81.49 36.92
N ALA A 1047 -31.63 -82.18 37.63
CA ALA A 1047 -32.99 -82.54 37.21
C ALA A 1047 -34.00 -81.36 37.15
N LYS A 1048 -33.54 -80.13 36.92
CA LYS A 1048 -34.39 -78.93 36.88
C LYS A 1048 -34.85 -78.57 35.46
N TYR A 1049 -34.15 -79.05 34.42
CA TYR A 1049 -34.35 -78.62 33.03
C TYR A 1049 -34.36 -79.82 32.06
N ASP A 1050 -35.49 -80.51 32.00
CA ASP A 1050 -35.74 -81.57 31.00
C ASP A 1050 -36.03 -81.02 29.59
N THR A 1051 -36.24 -79.70 29.47
CA THR A 1051 -36.61 -78.98 28.24
C THR A 1051 -35.69 -77.77 28.01
N PRO A 1052 -34.67 -77.89 27.15
CA PRO A 1052 -33.84 -76.75 26.71
C PRO A 1052 -34.66 -75.64 26.05
N SER A 1053 -34.17 -74.39 26.09
CA SER A 1053 -34.85 -73.22 25.52
C SER A 1053 -33.88 -72.25 24.83
N PRO A 1054 -33.33 -72.60 23.66
CA PRO A 1054 -32.37 -71.77 22.93
C PRO A 1054 -32.97 -70.42 22.50
N GLN A 1055 -32.12 -69.39 22.45
CA GLN A 1055 -32.44 -68.06 21.92
C GLN A 1055 -31.36 -67.58 20.95
N PHE A 1056 -31.73 -66.73 19.98
CA PHE A 1056 -30.77 -66.10 19.06
C PHE A 1056 -30.52 -64.61 19.33
N THR A 1057 -31.28 -63.99 20.24
CA THR A 1057 -31.06 -62.61 20.70
C THR A 1057 -29.92 -62.52 21.70
N CYS A 1058 -29.05 -61.52 21.53
CA CYS A 1058 -27.91 -61.32 22.41
C CYS A 1058 -28.23 -60.38 23.58
N GLN A 1059 -28.42 -60.97 24.76
CA GLN A 1059 -28.89 -60.28 25.97
C GLN A 1059 -27.93 -59.20 26.50
N GLN A 1060 -26.65 -59.24 26.14
CA GLN A 1060 -25.63 -58.30 26.60
C GLN A 1060 -24.86 -57.71 25.43
N LYS A 1061 -25.08 -56.42 25.13
CA LYS A 1061 -24.40 -55.70 24.03
C LYS A 1061 -22.87 -55.80 24.09
N ASN A 1062 -22.28 -55.85 25.30
CA ASN A 1062 -20.84 -56.02 25.45
C ASN A 1062 -20.33 -57.40 24.97
N ASP A 1063 -21.17 -58.44 24.95
CA ASP A 1063 -20.86 -59.77 24.39
C ASP A 1063 -21.49 -60.01 22.99
N ALA A 1064 -22.12 -58.99 22.41
CA ALA A 1064 -22.63 -58.99 21.04
C ALA A 1064 -21.50 -58.56 20.08
N PHE A 1065 -20.70 -59.52 19.62
CA PHE A 1065 -19.49 -59.22 18.85
C PHE A 1065 -19.78 -58.85 17.39
N THR A 1066 -19.29 -57.68 16.98
CA THR A 1066 -19.32 -57.10 15.61
C THR A 1066 -17.99 -56.42 15.31
N VAL A 1067 -17.70 -56.09 14.04
CA VAL A 1067 -16.51 -55.34 13.60
C VAL A 1067 -16.75 -53.83 13.63
N SER A 1068 -17.92 -53.39 13.17
CA SER A 1068 -18.22 -52.00 12.85
C SER A 1068 -19.62 -51.56 13.28
N ASP A 1069 -20.61 -52.46 13.31
CA ASP A 1069 -21.93 -52.14 13.88
C ASP A 1069 -21.86 -52.00 15.41
N THR A 1070 -21.60 -50.77 15.86
CA THR A 1070 -21.65 -50.35 17.26
C THR A 1070 -23.06 -49.93 17.71
N THR A 1071 -24.06 -49.97 16.83
CA THR A 1071 -25.47 -49.70 17.18
C THR A 1071 -26.08 -50.93 17.85
N LYS A 1072 -25.90 -52.11 17.27
CA LYS A 1072 -26.36 -53.39 17.85
C LYS A 1072 -25.26 -54.14 18.62
N GLY A 1073 -24.04 -54.16 18.10
CA GLY A 1073 -22.90 -54.88 18.70
C GLY A 1073 -21.88 -54.01 19.42
N ASN A 1074 -20.71 -54.59 19.70
CA ASN A 1074 -19.61 -53.98 20.47
C ASN A 1074 -18.45 -53.43 19.61
N GLY A 1075 -18.38 -53.73 18.31
CA GLY A 1075 -17.29 -53.28 17.42
C GLY A 1075 -15.90 -53.82 17.77
N ALA A 1076 -15.80 -54.93 18.52
CA ALA A 1076 -14.52 -55.47 19.00
C ALA A 1076 -13.85 -56.50 18.06
N LEU A 1077 -14.54 -56.99 17.03
CA LEU A 1077 -13.98 -57.99 16.11
C LEU A 1077 -13.04 -57.38 15.08
N THR A 1078 -11.98 -58.11 14.76
CA THR A 1078 -11.04 -57.79 13.66
C THR A 1078 -11.63 -58.14 12.29
N TYR A 1079 -12.44 -59.19 12.23
CA TYR A 1079 -13.10 -59.71 11.03
C TYR A 1079 -14.51 -60.22 11.38
N PRO A 1080 -15.48 -60.22 10.46
CA PRO A 1080 -16.86 -60.66 10.72
C PRO A 1080 -16.95 -62.19 10.71
N VAL A 1081 -16.29 -62.81 11.69
CA VAL A 1081 -16.17 -64.25 11.88
C VAL A 1081 -16.25 -64.59 13.37
N GLY A 1082 -16.93 -65.68 13.66
CA GLY A 1082 -16.99 -66.24 15.00
C GLY A 1082 -17.08 -67.75 14.96
N LEU A 1083 -17.70 -68.32 15.99
CA LEU A 1083 -18.03 -69.74 16.10
C LEU A 1083 -19.53 -69.90 16.37
N ILE A 1084 -20.04 -71.12 16.24
CA ILE A 1084 -21.44 -71.46 16.50
C ILE A 1084 -21.76 -71.34 18.00
N THR A 1085 -22.93 -70.84 18.37
CA THR A 1085 -23.34 -70.76 19.80
C THR A 1085 -23.93 -72.08 20.33
N ALA A 1086 -24.02 -72.23 21.65
CA ALA A 1086 -24.72 -73.34 22.29
C ALA A 1086 -26.21 -73.40 21.88
N ASP A 1087 -26.87 -72.24 21.83
CA ASP A 1087 -28.25 -72.10 21.37
C ASP A 1087 -28.42 -72.57 19.92
N GLU A 1088 -27.51 -72.19 19.03
CA GLU A 1088 -27.49 -72.63 17.62
C GLU A 1088 -27.26 -74.15 17.50
N ILE A 1089 -26.44 -74.77 18.36
CA ILE A 1089 -26.24 -76.23 18.41
C ILE A 1089 -27.52 -76.97 18.84
N VAL A 1090 -28.24 -76.48 19.85
CA VAL A 1090 -29.47 -77.11 20.35
C VAL A 1090 -30.64 -76.89 19.38
N ALA A 1091 -30.78 -75.69 18.83
CA ALA A 1091 -31.74 -75.38 17.78
C ALA A 1091 -31.55 -76.28 16.55
N ALA A 1092 -30.29 -76.46 16.12
CA ALA A 1092 -29.91 -77.35 15.02
C ALA A 1092 -30.26 -78.83 15.26
N GLY A 1093 -30.35 -79.28 16.51
CA GLY A 1093 -30.91 -80.59 16.83
C GLY A 1093 -30.24 -81.42 17.91
N SER A 1094 -29.19 -80.94 18.60
CA SER A 1094 -28.42 -81.80 19.52
C SER A 1094 -29.28 -82.44 20.61
N GLY A 1095 -30.15 -81.66 21.27
CA GLY A 1095 -31.06 -82.09 22.34
C GLY A 1095 -30.38 -82.73 23.55
N ASN A 1096 -31.18 -83.34 24.44
CA ASN A 1096 -30.66 -84.16 25.53
C ASN A 1096 -30.27 -85.56 25.01
N GLY A 1097 -29.00 -85.93 25.20
CA GLY A 1097 -28.43 -87.22 24.80
C GLY A 1097 -27.72 -87.21 23.44
N ASN A 1098 -27.06 -88.33 23.09
CA ASN A 1098 -26.25 -88.44 21.88
C ASN A 1098 -27.10 -88.32 20.60
N ASN A 1099 -26.85 -87.31 19.76
CA ASN A 1099 -27.43 -87.20 18.42
C ASN A 1099 -26.39 -87.38 17.31
N ARG A 1100 -26.40 -88.53 16.64
CA ARG A 1100 -25.48 -88.84 15.53
C ARG A 1100 -26.07 -88.62 14.13
N HIS A 1101 -27.25 -88.00 14.04
CA HIS A 1101 -28.02 -87.94 12.79
C HIS A 1101 -28.18 -86.51 12.24
N TYR A 1102 -28.22 -85.49 13.11
CA TYR A 1102 -28.37 -84.10 12.68
C TYR A 1102 -27.14 -83.54 11.94
N TYR A 1103 -27.35 -82.44 11.20
CA TYR A 1103 -26.39 -81.94 10.22
C TYR A 1103 -25.04 -81.43 10.74
N LEU A 1104 -24.93 -81.07 12.02
CA LEU A 1104 -23.68 -80.63 12.63
C LEU A 1104 -22.89 -81.79 13.29
N TYR A 1105 -23.41 -83.02 13.23
CA TYR A 1105 -22.71 -84.17 13.79
C TYR A 1105 -21.41 -84.48 13.04
N LYS A 1106 -20.35 -84.71 13.82
CA LYS A 1106 -19.06 -85.25 13.37
C LYS A 1106 -18.73 -86.53 14.13
N SER A 1107 -18.52 -87.63 13.42
CA SER A 1107 -17.99 -88.86 14.00
C SER A 1107 -16.47 -88.78 14.16
N SER A 1108 -16.02 -88.21 15.28
CA SER A 1108 -14.62 -88.30 15.70
C SER A 1108 -14.51 -88.34 17.22
N SER A 1109 -13.37 -88.79 17.74
CA SER A 1109 -13.01 -88.71 19.15
C SER A 1109 -12.94 -87.26 19.68
N TYR A 1110 -12.82 -86.30 18.76
CA TYR A 1110 -12.60 -84.88 19.05
C TYR A 1110 -13.91 -84.12 19.12
N ARG A 1111 -13.95 -83.17 20.05
CA ARG A 1111 -15.04 -82.22 20.27
C ARG A 1111 -14.90 -81.05 19.27
N CYS A 1112 -15.91 -80.19 19.12
CA CYS A 1112 -15.78 -78.93 18.39
C CYS A 1112 -16.04 -77.74 19.31
N TRP A 1113 -15.15 -76.73 19.33
CA TRP A 1113 -15.37 -75.50 20.08
C TRP A 1113 -16.64 -74.78 19.60
N SER A 1114 -17.45 -74.30 20.55
CA SER A 1114 -18.52 -73.33 20.32
C SER A 1114 -18.08 -71.94 20.81
N LEU A 1115 -18.81 -70.89 20.44
CA LEU A 1115 -18.59 -69.54 20.96
C LEU A 1115 -18.99 -69.39 22.44
N SER A 1116 -19.92 -70.22 22.91
CA SER A 1116 -20.62 -69.96 24.17
C SER A 1116 -19.84 -70.45 25.39
N PRO A 1117 -19.64 -69.60 26.42
CA PRO A 1117 -19.07 -70.00 27.70
C PRO A 1117 -20.01 -70.95 28.44
N SER A 1118 -19.44 -71.87 29.21
CA SER A 1118 -20.20 -72.84 29.99
C SER A 1118 -20.14 -72.48 31.48
N ILE A 1119 -19.04 -72.82 32.16
CA ILE A 1119 -18.87 -72.51 33.59
C ILE A 1119 -17.42 -72.14 33.94
N MET A 1120 -17.27 -71.50 35.09
CA MET A 1120 -16.05 -71.47 35.88
C MET A 1120 -16.25 -72.38 37.10
N GLU A 1121 -15.40 -73.39 37.30
CA GLU A 1121 -15.52 -74.36 38.40
C GLU A 1121 -14.87 -73.93 39.72
N ILE A 1122 -15.33 -74.51 40.84
CA ILE A 1122 -14.75 -74.36 42.19
C ILE A 1122 -13.25 -74.69 42.26
N ASN A 1123 -12.75 -75.55 41.36
CA ASN A 1123 -11.33 -75.92 41.29
C ASN A 1123 -10.49 -74.96 40.42
N ASN A 1124 -11.05 -73.80 40.04
CA ASN A 1124 -10.44 -72.80 39.17
C ASN A 1124 -10.18 -73.30 37.74
N HIS A 1125 -11.20 -73.91 37.12
CA HIS A 1125 -11.14 -74.31 35.71
C HIS A 1125 -12.26 -73.64 34.90
N ALA A 1126 -11.86 -72.97 33.82
CA ALA A 1126 -12.73 -72.33 32.84
C ALA A 1126 -13.15 -73.34 31.75
N TYR A 1127 -14.45 -73.35 31.43
CA TYR A 1127 -15.05 -74.23 30.42
C TYR A 1127 -15.90 -73.43 29.44
N VAL A 1128 -15.83 -73.80 28.16
CA VAL A 1128 -16.79 -73.36 27.13
C VAL A 1128 -17.57 -74.57 26.59
N PHE A 1129 -18.72 -74.31 25.98
CA PHE A 1129 -19.53 -75.35 25.36
C PHE A 1129 -18.88 -75.90 24.10
N VAL A 1130 -19.21 -77.14 23.77
CA VAL A 1130 -18.72 -77.89 22.63
C VAL A 1130 -19.80 -78.76 22.02
N ILE A 1131 -19.67 -79.03 20.72
CA ILE A 1131 -20.28 -80.23 20.12
C ILE A 1131 -19.43 -81.41 20.57
N ALA A 1132 -19.98 -82.29 21.40
CA ALA A 1132 -19.26 -83.46 21.91
C ALA A 1132 -19.17 -84.58 20.86
N ALA A 1133 -18.30 -85.58 21.08
CA ALA A 1133 -18.14 -86.73 20.18
C ALA A 1133 -19.42 -87.57 19.98
N GLY A 1134 -20.41 -87.43 20.88
CA GLY A 1134 -21.75 -88.01 20.75
C GLY A 1134 -22.72 -87.21 19.89
N GLY A 1135 -22.34 -85.99 19.47
CA GLY A 1135 -23.20 -84.99 18.81
C GLY A 1135 -24.13 -84.23 19.75
N ASN A 1136 -24.11 -84.55 21.04
CA ASN A 1136 -24.77 -83.79 22.08
C ASN A 1136 -24.01 -82.48 22.39
N LEU A 1137 -24.71 -81.52 22.98
CA LEU A 1137 -24.06 -80.39 23.65
C LEU A 1137 -23.28 -80.91 24.88
N GLY A 1138 -22.06 -80.41 25.08
CA GLY A 1138 -21.24 -80.69 26.25
C GLY A 1138 -20.32 -79.52 26.58
N HIS A 1139 -19.48 -79.65 27.59
CA HIS A 1139 -18.47 -78.65 27.97
C HIS A 1139 -17.05 -79.23 27.85
N PHE A 1140 -16.05 -78.36 27.69
CA PHE A 1140 -14.65 -78.76 27.69
C PHE A 1140 -13.74 -77.65 28.24
N ASP A 1141 -12.66 -78.07 28.91
CA ASP A 1141 -11.69 -77.19 29.58
C ASP A 1141 -10.95 -76.35 28.55
N VAL A 1142 -10.88 -75.03 28.75
CA VAL A 1142 -10.29 -74.08 27.78
C VAL A 1142 -8.84 -74.38 27.41
N THR A 1143 -8.07 -75.07 28.26
CA THR A 1143 -6.69 -75.51 27.98
C THR A 1143 -6.60 -76.70 27.02
N GLY A 1144 -7.72 -77.41 26.81
CA GLY A 1144 -7.78 -78.65 26.05
C GLY A 1144 -7.48 -78.46 24.57
N THR A 1145 -6.43 -79.13 24.08
CA THR A 1145 -6.00 -79.06 22.67
C THR A 1145 -6.61 -80.14 21.77
N ASP A 1146 -7.27 -81.16 22.33
CA ASP A 1146 -7.89 -82.27 21.57
C ASP A 1146 -9.27 -81.90 20.98
N ILE A 1147 -9.27 -80.88 20.13
CA ILE A 1147 -10.48 -80.18 19.71
C ILE A 1147 -10.43 -79.75 18.24
N SER A 1148 -11.61 -79.68 17.62
CA SER A 1148 -11.85 -79.16 16.29
C SER A 1148 -12.46 -77.76 16.35
N VAL A 1149 -12.31 -76.99 15.27
CA VAL A 1149 -12.84 -75.62 15.15
C VAL A 1149 -13.45 -75.40 13.77
N ALA A 1150 -14.51 -74.60 13.74
CA ALA A 1150 -15.34 -74.36 12.57
C ALA A 1150 -15.72 -72.87 12.50
N PRO A 1151 -15.06 -72.06 11.65
CA PRO A 1151 -15.45 -70.68 11.43
C PRO A 1151 -16.92 -70.57 11.03
N VAL A 1152 -17.63 -69.61 11.62
CA VAL A 1152 -19.00 -69.22 11.23
C VAL A 1152 -18.95 -67.81 10.67
N ILE A 1153 -19.62 -67.61 9.54
CA ILE A 1153 -19.72 -66.32 8.84
C ILE A 1153 -21.17 -66.10 8.41
N ASN A 1154 -21.52 -64.84 8.12
CA ASN A 1154 -22.83 -64.47 7.57
C ASN A 1154 -22.63 -63.98 6.14
N ILE A 1155 -23.29 -64.57 5.14
CA ILE A 1155 -23.32 -63.99 3.79
C ILE A 1155 -24.33 -62.85 3.78
N ALA A 1156 -23.93 -61.69 3.24
CA ALA A 1156 -24.77 -60.50 3.22
C ALA A 1156 -26.08 -60.75 2.44
N PRO A 1157 -27.20 -60.16 2.89
CA PRO A 1157 -28.54 -60.46 2.37
C PRO A 1157 -28.65 -60.27 0.86
N GLU A 1158 -28.01 -59.22 0.32
CA GLU A 1158 -28.01 -58.91 -1.11
C GLU A 1158 -27.35 -59.98 -1.99
N TYR A 1159 -26.51 -60.86 -1.43
CA TYR A 1159 -25.94 -62.01 -2.15
C TYR A 1159 -26.64 -63.32 -1.79
N ALA A 1160 -27.09 -63.48 -0.54
CA ALA A 1160 -27.89 -64.63 -0.11
C ALA A 1160 -29.17 -64.75 -0.95
N ALA A 1161 -29.86 -63.64 -1.21
CA ALA A 1161 -31.02 -63.54 -2.09
C ALA A 1161 -30.73 -63.79 -3.59
N THR A 1162 -29.46 -63.95 -3.99
CA THR A 1162 -29.07 -64.32 -5.38
C THR A 1162 -28.61 -65.78 -5.50
N MET A 1163 -28.64 -66.55 -4.41
CA MET A 1163 -28.15 -67.92 -4.43
C MET A 1163 -28.98 -68.82 -5.35
N THR A 1164 -28.28 -69.75 -6.00
CA THR A 1164 -28.88 -70.77 -6.88
C THR A 1164 -28.42 -72.16 -6.47
N GLY A 1165 -29.30 -73.16 -6.60
CA GLY A 1165 -29.03 -74.54 -6.20
C GLY A 1165 -30.26 -75.20 -5.58
N GLU A 1166 -30.06 -76.38 -4.98
CA GLU A 1166 -31.07 -77.11 -4.18
C GLU A 1166 -30.57 -77.38 -2.75
N GLY A 1167 -29.42 -76.81 -2.38
CA GLY A 1167 -28.77 -77.01 -1.09
C GLY A 1167 -28.28 -78.42 -0.82
N SER A 1168 -28.26 -79.33 -1.79
CA SER A 1168 -27.84 -80.72 -1.57
C SER A 1168 -26.32 -80.89 -1.72
N THR A 1169 -25.78 -82.05 -1.31
CA THR A 1169 -24.34 -82.36 -1.50
C THR A 1169 -23.92 -82.36 -2.98
N THR A 1170 -24.84 -82.64 -3.90
CA THR A 1170 -24.61 -82.67 -5.36
C THR A 1170 -25.00 -81.37 -6.07
N SER A 1171 -25.83 -80.53 -5.44
CA SER A 1171 -26.29 -79.24 -5.96
C SER A 1171 -26.37 -78.21 -4.81
N PRO A 1172 -25.22 -77.83 -4.21
CA PRO A 1172 -25.19 -76.88 -3.12
C PRO A 1172 -25.66 -75.50 -3.59
N TYR A 1173 -26.17 -74.69 -2.65
CA TYR A 1173 -26.44 -73.28 -2.93
C TYR A 1173 -25.14 -72.53 -3.22
N LYS A 1174 -25.19 -71.60 -4.18
CA LYS A 1174 -24.01 -70.85 -4.60
C LYS A 1174 -24.36 -69.43 -5.03
N ILE A 1175 -23.46 -68.50 -4.76
CA ILE A 1175 -23.51 -67.15 -5.35
C ILE A 1175 -22.92 -67.27 -6.76
N PRO A 1176 -23.63 -66.84 -7.83
CA PRO A 1176 -23.12 -66.93 -9.20
C PRO A 1176 -21.74 -66.27 -9.36
N GLY A 1177 -20.74 -67.07 -9.79
CA GLY A 1177 -19.36 -66.60 -10.00
C GLY A 1177 -18.43 -66.59 -8.77
N VAL A 1178 -18.85 -67.17 -7.63
CA VAL A 1178 -18.10 -67.15 -6.36
C VAL A 1178 -17.84 -68.56 -5.78
N GLU A 1179 -17.90 -69.58 -6.64
CA GLU A 1179 -17.84 -71.01 -6.29
C GLU A 1179 -16.45 -71.55 -5.93
#